data_AF-A0AAV6HYH9-F1
#
_entry.id   AF-A0AAV6HYH9-F1
#
_cell.length_a   1.000
_cell.length_b   1.000
_cell.length_c   1.000
_cell.angle_alpha   90.00
_cell.angle_beta   90.00
_cell.angle_gamma   90.00
#
_symmetry.space_group_name_H-M   'P 1'
#
loop_
_entity.id
_entity.type
_entity.pdbx_description
1 polymer ?
#
loop_
_entity_poly.entity_id
_entity_poly.type
_entity_poly.pdbx_seq_one_letter_code
_entity_poly.pdbx_strand_id
1 'polypeptide(L)'
;MAAEDGEVAVAEAEKQEEEDQVVNPWEVSAKEGGKIDYDKLIVQFGCQRLDQSIIDRVQRLTSRPPHVFLRRGVFFAHRDFNEILDAYERGEKFYLYTGRGPSSEALHLGHLVPFMFTKYLQDAFKVPLVIQLTDDEKCMWKNLSVEESKRLARENAKDIIACGFDISRTFIFSDFNYVGGAFYENMVRIDKCVTYNKVVGIFGFTGEDHIGKISFPAVQAAPSFPSSFPHLFSGKDNPRCLIPCAIDQDPYFRMTRDVAPRLGYHKPALIESLFFPALQGETGKMSASDPNSAIYVTDSGNILKNKINKYAFSGGQDSVENHRKYGANLEVDISIKYLGFFLEDDAELEHIKREYGKGRMLTGDVKKRLGEVLTELVERHQKARATVTDESMQSMSSLVELVLLVLVAFLWLIATRVCSQSQLEPQVPGLFIFGDSLIDNGNNNDLPTLAKANFSPYGIDFPQGTTGRFTNGRTYVDILAQLLGFPYYIPTYSRIQGRTILRGANYASGAAGIRNESGKLLGANVPMREQIARFGRTVQVISRRYFRGDYSGLMGYLSKCIIVSGVGSNDYLNNYFMPSFSTSTVYTPKAFAASLLEDYSSQLTALYKFGARKIIVVGVGQIGCMPYQVAQYTGRNCTGSRCNEEFNNVVDLFNTGLRKLVDRFNSGRELPGSKFVYLDLNQASKDLILNGASYGFEVVDKACCVVGKTNGLCLPLKKPCNDRTKYLFWDSFHPTEAANIVVANKSFYSNSQSYAYPITIHQLAML
;
A
#
# COMPACT_ATOMS: atom_id res chain seq x y z
N MET A 1 66.41 -33.56 -41.90
CA MET A 1 65.34 -34.52 -42.25
C MET A 1 65.25 -35.52 -41.12
N ALA A 2 64.04 -35.72 -40.57
CA ALA A 2 63.71 -36.46 -39.35
C ALA A 2 63.89 -35.69 -38.02
N ALA A 3 63.07 -34.65 -37.81
CA ALA A 3 62.78 -34.12 -36.46
C ALA A 3 61.48 -33.27 -36.37
N GLU A 4 60.56 -33.30 -37.34
CA GLU A 4 59.33 -32.47 -37.30
C GLU A 4 58.01 -33.26 -37.42
N ASP A 5 58.03 -34.54 -37.78
CA ASP A 5 56.78 -35.32 -37.97
C ASP A 5 56.29 -36.05 -36.70
N GLY A 6 56.99 -35.88 -35.56
CA GLY A 6 56.68 -36.54 -34.29
C GLY A 6 55.87 -35.70 -33.30
N GLU A 7 55.86 -34.36 -33.41
CA GLU A 7 55.11 -33.48 -32.50
C GLU A 7 53.67 -33.22 -32.98
N VAL A 8 53.38 -33.42 -34.27
CA VAL A 8 52.01 -33.26 -34.81
C VAL A 8 51.14 -34.49 -34.47
N ALA A 9 51.72 -35.69 -34.42
CA ALA A 9 50.98 -36.92 -34.12
C ALA A 9 50.67 -37.13 -32.61
N VAL A 10 51.38 -36.44 -31.71
CA VAL A 10 51.05 -36.43 -30.27
C VAL A 10 50.00 -35.34 -29.97
N ALA A 11 50.03 -34.22 -30.70
CA ALA A 11 49.03 -33.15 -30.57
C ALA A 11 47.67 -33.49 -31.20
N GLU A 12 47.60 -34.44 -32.14
CA GLU A 12 46.33 -34.94 -32.71
C GLU A 12 45.76 -36.16 -31.98
N ALA A 13 46.55 -36.83 -31.11
CA ALA A 13 46.06 -37.91 -30.26
C ALA A 13 45.53 -37.44 -28.88
N GLU A 14 45.83 -36.22 -28.46
CA GLU A 14 45.28 -35.61 -27.23
C GLU A 14 43.96 -34.84 -27.45
N LYS A 15 43.34 -34.98 -28.61
CA LYS A 15 42.09 -34.29 -28.97
C LYS A 15 40.89 -35.22 -29.22
N GLN A 16 40.87 -36.36 -28.53
CA GLN A 16 39.68 -37.22 -28.45
C GLN A 16 39.25 -37.41 -26.99
N GLU A 17 38.04 -36.90 -26.71
CA GLU A 17 37.13 -37.22 -25.59
C GLU A 17 37.36 -36.55 -24.21
N GLU A 18 37.32 -35.21 -24.14
CA GLU A 18 36.73 -34.54 -22.96
C GLU A 18 35.22 -34.35 -23.19
N GLU A 19 34.43 -35.39 -22.90
CA GLU A 19 32.97 -35.34 -22.99
C GLU A 19 32.34 -34.93 -21.64
N ASP A 20 31.89 -33.68 -21.55
CA ASP A 20 31.39 -33.03 -20.33
C ASP A 20 29.88 -33.25 -20.06
N GLN A 21 29.49 -33.24 -18.78
CA GLN A 21 28.09 -33.14 -18.33
C GLN A 21 27.44 -31.83 -18.80
N VAL A 22 26.15 -31.84 -19.13
CA VAL A 22 25.43 -30.63 -19.57
C VAL A 22 24.59 -30.09 -18.42
N VAL A 23 24.93 -28.88 -17.94
CA VAL A 23 24.16 -28.17 -16.92
C VAL A 23 23.94 -26.73 -17.38
N ASN A 24 22.69 -26.41 -17.74
CA ASN A 24 22.25 -25.06 -18.09
C ASN A 24 20.81 -24.84 -17.55
N PRO A 25 20.25 -23.62 -17.64
CA PRO A 25 18.93 -23.32 -17.06
C PRO A 25 17.75 -24.15 -17.60
N TRP A 26 17.92 -24.83 -18.75
CA TRP A 26 16.88 -25.58 -19.43
C TRP A 26 17.12 -27.09 -19.46
N GLU A 27 18.38 -27.51 -19.44
CA GLU A 27 18.80 -28.90 -19.57
C GLU A 27 19.84 -29.28 -18.51
N VAL A 28 19.60 -30.41 -17.87
CA VAL A 28 20.51 -31.06 -16.92
C VAL A 28 20.61 -32.52 -17.31
N SER A 29 21.76 -32.94 -17.82
CA SER A 29 22.02 -34.33 -18.19
C SER A 29 23.45 -34.73 -17.80
N ALA A 30 23.57 -35.93 -17.24
CA ALA A 30 24.84 -36.55 -16.92
C ALA A 30 25.28 -37.48 -18.07
N LYS A 31 26.59 -37.76 -18.20
CA LYS A 31 27.12 -38.68 -19.22
C LYS A 31 26.48 -40.07 -19.09
N GLU A 32 25.96 -40.62 -20.20
CA GLU A 32 25.47 -42.01 -20.35
C GLU A 32 24.56 -42.52 -19.20
N GLY A 33 23.71 -41.67 -18.63
CA GLY A 33 22.85 -42.06 -17.51
C GLY A 33 23.58 -42.20 -16.16
N GLY A 34 24.76 -41.61 -16.03
CA GLY A 34 25.51 -41.45 -14.78
C GLY A 34 24.93 -40.37 -13.86
N LYS A 35 25.69 -39.97 -12.83
CA LYS A 35 25.31 -38.91 -11.87
C LYS A 35 26.03 -37.59 -12.18
N ILE A 36 25.43 -36.47 -11.78
CA ILE A 36 26.06 -35.15 -11.86
C ILE A 36 27.24 -35.07 -10.88
N ASP A 37 28.40 -34.67 -11.38
CA ASP A 37 29.57 -34.39 -10.57
C ASP A 37 29.58 -32.91 -10.14
N TYR A 38 29.13 -32.70 -8.91
CA TYR A 38 29.01 -31.36 -8.34
C TYR A 38 30.36 -30.72 -7.97
N ASP A 39 31.41 -31.50 -7.72
CA ASP A 39 32.75 -30.95 -7.47
C ASP A 39 33.36 -30.44 -8.79
N LYS A 40 33.13 -31.18 -9.89
CA LYS A 40 33.49 -30.70 -11.23
C LYS A 40 32.69 -29.45 -11.62
N LEU A 41 31.39 -29.35 -11.25
CA LEU A 41 30.61 -28.14 -11.47
C LEU A 41 31.16 -26.92 -10.73
N ILE A 42 31.64 -27.08 -9.49
CA ILE A 42 32.26 -25.97 -8.74
C ILE A 42 33.44 -25.41 -9.53
N VAL A 43 34.28 -26.27 -10.09
CA VAL A 43 35.44 -25.87 -10.90
C VAL A 43 35.00 -25.25 -12.22
N GLN A 44 34.09 -25.89 -12.97
CA GLN A 44 33.61 -25.42 -14.27
C GLN A 44 32.93 -24.05 -14.18
N PHE A 45 32.07 -23.85 -13.18
CA PHE A 45 31.37 -22.58 -12.99
C PHE A 45 32.24 -21.58 -12.24
N GLY A 46 33.24 -22.04 -11.50
CA GLY A 46 34.14 -21.21 -10.71
C GLY A 46 33.45 -20.62 -9.48
N CYS A 47 32.53 -21.36 -8.86
CA CYS A 47 31.96 -21.03 -7.56
C CYS A 47 32.84 -21.60 -6.42
N GLN A 48 32.47 -21.35 -5.17
CA GLN A 48 33.23 -21.77 -3.98
C GLN A 48 32.43 -22.83 -3.20
N ARG A 49 33.12 -23.81 -2.61
CA ARG A 49 32.48 -24.81 -1.75
C ARG A 49 31.97 -24.16 -0.47
N LEU A 50 30.75 -24.50 -0.07
CA LEU A 50 30.20 -24.13 1.23
C LEU A 50 30.70 -25.13 2.28
N ASP A 51 31.67 -24.69 3.09
CA ASP A 51 32.31 -25.52 4.11
C ASP A 51 31.67 -25.38 5.51
N GLN A 52 32.11 -26.22 6.44
CA GLN A 52 31.61 -26.21 7.81
C GLN A 52 31.89 -24.88 8.53
N SER A 53 32.98 -24.19 8.21
CA SER A 53 33.33 -22.92 8.86
C SER A 53 32.31 -21.83 8.55
N ILE A 54 31.78 -21.81 7.31
CA ILE A 54 30.72 -20.91 6.87
C ILE A 54 29.39 -21.29 7.52
N ILE A 55 29.08 -22.59 7.62
CA ILE A 55 27.86 -23.08 8.29
C ILE A 55 27.85 -22.65 9.76
N ASP A 56 28.95 -22.88 10.47
CA ASP A 56 29.11 -22.47 11.87
C ASP A 56 29.02 -20.95 12.01
N ARG A 57 29.54 -20.20 11.02
CA ARG A 57 29.43 -18.74 10.98
C ARG A 57 27.98 -18.28 10.82
N VAL A 58 27.18 -18.92 9.95
CA VAL A 58 25.74 -18.66 9.84
C VAL A 58 25.04 -18.91 11.17
N GLN A 59 25.33 -20.03 11.84
CA GLN A 59 24.76 -20.33 13.16
C GLN A 59 25.11 -19.26 14.20
N ARG A 60 26.38 -18.87 14.28
CA ARG A 60 26.84 -17.84 15.22
C ARG A 60 26.16 -16.49 14.96
N LEU A 61 26.15 -16.03 13.71
CA LEU A 61 25.61 -14.72 13.35
C LEU A 61 24.09 -14.64 13.52
N THR A 62 23.37 -15.72 13.21
CA THR A 62 21.89 -15.71 13.23
C THR A 62 21.30 -16.24 14.55
N SER A 63 22.12 -16.86 15.41
CA SER A 63 21.68 -17.58 16.61
C SER A 63 20.58 -18.62 16.32
N ARG A 64 20.56 -19.17 15.10
CA ARG A 64 19.63 -20.21 14.67
C ARG A 64 20.39 -21.48 14.30
N PRO A 65 19.83 -22.67 14.60
CA PRO A 65 20.39 -23.92 14.08
C PRO A 65 20.48 -23.85 12.54
N PRO A 66 21.61 -24.25 11.93
CA PRO A 66 21.72 -24.32 10.47
C PRO A 66 20.61 -25.18 9.89
N HIS A 67 19.99 -24.73 8.80
CA HIS A 67 18.97 -25.52 8.10
C HIS A 67 19.48 -26.92 7.74
N VAL A 68 18.61 -27.94 7.69
CA VAL A 68 18.98 -29.30 7.25
C VAL A 68 19.75 -29.30 5.93
N PHE A 69 19.40 -28.39 5.03
CA PHE A 69 20.05 -28.25 3.73
C PHE A 69 21.48 -27.72 3.78
N LEU A 70 21.86 -26.98 4.82
CA LEU A 70 23.25 -26.62 5.06
C LEU A 70 24.00 -27.80 5.70
N ARG A 71 23.43 -28.38 6.77
CA ARG A 71 24.06 -29.49 7.52
C ARG A 71 24.34 -30.71 6.64
N ARG A 72 23.49 -30.95 5.64
CA ARG A 72 23.55 -32.12 4.76
C ARG A 72 24.14 -31.81 3.38
N GLY A 73 24.69 -30.60 3.17
CA GLY A 73 25.30 -30.21 1.91
C GLY A 73 24.34 -30.21 0.71
N VAL A 74 23.05 -29.98 0.94
CA VAL A 74 22.08 -29.77 -0.15
C VAL A 74 22.33 -28.42 -0.81
N PHE A 75 22.60 -27.38 -0.02
CA PHE A 75 23.25 -26.16 -0.51
C PHE A 75 24.75 -26.33 -0.28
N PHE A 76 25.51 -26.40 -1.37
CA PHE A 76 26.87 -26.93 -1.37
C PHE A 76 27.90 -25.96 -1.95
N ALA A 77 27.45 -24.98 -2.73
CA ALA A 77 28.31 -24.00 -3.36
C ALA A 77 27.79 -22.56 -3.14
N HIS A 78 28.66 -21.58 -3.30
CA HIS A 78 28.33 -20.17 -3.16
C HIS A 78 29.26 -19.24 -3.95
N ARG A 79 28.87 -17.98 -4.08
CA ARG A 79 29.72 -16.87 -4.54
C ARG A 79 29.57 -15.69 -3.61
N ASP A 80 30.68 -15.17 -3.10
CA ASP A 80 30.71 -13.99 -2.22
C ASP A 80 29.74 -14.07 -1.03
N PHE A 81 29.38 -15.27 -0.56
CA PHE A 81 28.50 -15.40 0.60
C PHE A 81 29.19 -14.89 1.88
N ASN A 82 30.52 -15.04 1.98
CA ASN A 82 31.31 -14.40 3.02
C ASN A 82 31.14 -12.87 3.04
N GLU A 83 31.03 -12.21 1.88
CA GLU A 83 30.78 -10.76 1.83
C GLU A 83 29.42 -10.38 2.41
N ILE A 84 28.41 -11.24 2.25
CA ILE A 84 27.10 -11.05 2.89
C ILE A 84 27.20 -11.22 4.40
N LEU A 85 27.93 -12.24 4.87
CA LEU A 85 28.14 -12.48 6.30
C LEU A 85 28.96 -11.35 6.93
N ASP A 86 30.00 -10.86 6.26
CA ASP A 86 30.80 -9.72 6.68
C ASP A 86 29.96 -8.43 6.76
N ALA A 87 29.14 -8.19 5.74
CA ALA A 87 28.20 -7.06 5.73
C ALA A 87 27.19 -7.15 6.89
N TYR A 88 26.61 -8.33 7.10
CA TYR A 88 25.67 -8.57 8.18
C TYR A 88 26.31 -8.37 9.56
N GLU A 89 27.54 -8.85 9.75
CA GLU A 89 28.32 -8.67 10.99
C GLU A 89 28.63 -7.20 11.27
N ARG A 90 28.80 -6.37 10.23
CA ARG A 90 28.93 -4.91 10.34
C ARG A 90 27.60 -4.16 10.50
N GLY A 91 26.46 -4.86 10.49
CA GLY A 91 25.12 -4.27 10.55
C GLY A 91 24.67 -3.61 9.22
N GLU A 92 25.33 -3.92 8.11
CA GLU A 92 24.94 -3.47 6.78
C GLU A 92 23.72 -4.25 6.27
N LYS A 93 22.87 -3.56 5.48
CA LYS A 93 21.66 -4.17 4.92
C LYS A 93 21.98 -4.92 3.63
N PHE A 94 21.34 -6.08 3.48
CA PHE A 94 21.25 -6.81 2.23
C PHE A 94 19.82 -7.32 2.02
N TYR A 95 19.49 -7.80 0.84
CA TYR A 95 18.20 -8.41 0.53
C TYR A 95 18.36 -9.74 -0.20
N LEU A 96 17.32 -10.57 -0.14
CA LEU A 96 17.24 -11.83 -0.85
C LEU A 96 16.51 -11.65 -2.18
N TYR A 97 16.96 -12.38 -3.20
CA TYR A 97 16.25 -12.53 -4.46
C TYR A 97 16.21 -14.00 -4.85
N THR A 98 15.04 -14.51 -5.22
CA THR A 98 14.90 -15.80 -5.90
C THR A 98 13.79 -15.70 -6.94
N GLY A 99 13.56 -16.76 -7.73
CA GLY A 99 12.56 -16.71 -8.79
C GLY A 99 11.94 -18.05 -9.13
N ARG A 100 10.83 -18.00 -9.87
CA ARG A 100 10.14 -19.17 -10.40
C ARG A 100 9.56 -18.85 -11.76
N GLY A 101 9.94 -19.63 -12.75
CA GLY A 101 9.27 -19.66 -14.05
C GLY A 101 8.04 -20.57 -14.03
N PRO A 102 6.81 -20.03 -14.06
CA PRO A 102 5.59 -20.79 -13.84
C PRO A 102 5.20 -21.62 -15.06
N SER A 103 5.53 -22.92 -15.04
CA SER A 103 5.32 -23.85 -16.16
C SER A 103 4.26 -24.93 -15.91
N SER A 104 3.68 -24.96 -14.71
CA SER A 104 2.69 -25.95 -14.26
C SER A 104 1.76 -25.30 -13.24
N GLU A 105 0.56 -25.85 -13.06
CA GLU A 105 -0.45 -25.28 -12.15
C GLU A 105 -0.01 -25.33 -10.68
N ALA A 106 0.78 -26.33 -10.30
CA ALA A 106 1.28 -26.52 -8.94
C ALA A 106 2.79 -26.73 -8.91
N LEU A 107 3.41 -26.40 -7.78
CA LEU A 107 4.79 -26.76 -7.46
C LEU A 107 4.93 -28.28 -7.20
N HIS A 108 6.10 -28.81 -7.51
CA HIS A 108 6.54 -30.13 -7.07
C HIS A 108 7.61 -30.00 -5.99
N LEU A 109 7.93 -31.09 -5.28
CA LEU A 109 8.86 -31.07 -4.15
C LEU A 109 10.24 -30.47 -4.49
N GLY A 110 10.75 -30.70 -5.71
CA GLY A 110 11.99 -30.06 -6.17
C GLY A 110 11.94 -28.53 -6.20
N HIS A 111 10.78 -27.93 -6.50
CA HIS A 111 10.62 -26.47 -6.44
C HIS A 111 10.57 -25.96 -5.00
N LEU A 112 10.16 -26.77 -4.03
CA LEU A 112 10.12 -26.35 -2.63
C LEU A 112 11.52 -26.17 -2.03
N VAL A 113 12.55 -26.89 -2.50
CA VAL A 113 13.91 -26.82 -1.95
C VAL A 113 14.46 -25.38 -1.88
N PRO A 114 14.53 -24.61 -2.98
CA PRO A 114 14.99 -23.23 -2.92
C PRO A 114 14.07 -22.32 -2.10
N PHE A 115 12.75 -22.52 -2.13
CA PHE A 115 11.82 -21.68 -1.37
C PHE A 115 11.88 -21.94 0.14
N MET A 116 11.95 -23.20 0.58
CA MET A 116 12.13 -23.57 1.99
C MET A 116 13.43 -22.99 2.53
N PHE A 117 14.51 -23.05 1.74
CA PHE A 117 15.79 -22.48 2.15
C PHE A 117 15.77 -20.96 2.18
N THR A 118 15.19 -20.32 1.16
CA THR A 118 15.03 -18.86 1.12
C THR A 118 14.19 -18.38 2.30
N LYS A 119 13.13 -19.12 2.65
CA LYS A 119 12.32 -18.84 3.84
C LYS A 119 13.18 -18.92 5.09
N TYR A 120 13.99 -19.97 5.27
CA TYR A 120 14.95 -20.07 6.38
C TYR A 120 15.91 -18.88 6.42
N LEU A 121 16.50 -18.47 5.28
CA LEU A 121 17.42 -17.34 5.21
C LEU A 121 16.73 -16.01 5.58
N GLN A 122 15.52 -15.77 5.06
CA GLN A 122 14.70 -14.60 5.44
C GLN A 122 14.45 -14.60 6.94
N ASP A 123 14.16 -15.78 7.49
CA ASP A 123 13.87 -15.97 8.90
C ASP A 123 15.10 -15.78 9.80
N ALA A 124 16.28 -16.20 9.34
CA ALA A 124 17.53 -16.15 10.08
C ALA A 124 18.17 -14.75 10.05
N PHE A 125 18.18 -14.12 8.88
CA PHE A 125 18.81 -12.80 8.69
C PHE A 125 17.84 -11.63 8.83
N LYS A 126 16.51 -11.88 8.83
CA LYS A 126 15.45 -10.85 8.95
C LYS A 126 15.49 -9.78 7.86
N VAL A 127 15.86 -10.19 6.65
CA VAL A 127 16.06 -9.30 5.48
C VAL A 127 14.84 -9.28 4.54
N PRO A 128 14.69 -8.22 3.73
CA PRO A 128 13.71 -8.19 2.63
C PRO A 128 13.97 -9.29 1.61
N LEU A 129 12.92 -9.75 0.94
CA LEU A 129 12.94 -10.75 -0.13
C LEU A 129 12.14 -10.24 -1.33
N VAL A 130 12.69 -10.42 -2.53
CA VAL A 130 11.96 -10.28 -3.78
C VAL A 130 11.91 -11.63 -4.51
N ILE A 131 10.74 -11.98 -5.04
CA ILE A 131 10.49 -13.22 -5.77
C ILE A 131 9.94 -12.85 -7.15
N GLN A 132 10.71 -13.18 -8.18
CA GLN A 132 10.30 -12.97 -9.57
C GLN A 132 9.51 -14.16 -10.10
N LEU A 133 8.37 -13.90 -10.72
CA LEU A 133 7.61 -14.87 -11.50
C LEU A 133 7.80 -14.57 -12.99
N THR A 134 8.65 -15.35 -13.65
CA THR A 134 9.07 -15.17 -15.05
C THR A 134 8.01 -15.71 -16.01
N ASP A 135 6.81 -15.12 -15.97
CA ASP A 135 5.69 -15.51 -16.81
C ASP A 135 5.87 -15.09 -18.27
N ASP A 136 6.64 -14.05 -18.53
CA ASP A 136 7.12 -13.68 -19.87
C ASP A 136 8.11 -14.70 -20.45
N GLU A 137 9.06 -15.21 -19.66
CA GLU A 137 9.97 -16.30 -20.04
C GLU A 137 9.17 -17.53 -20.49
N LYS A 138 8.21 -17.97 -19.66
CA LYS A 138 7.43 -19.17 -20.00
C LYS A 138 6.53 -18.96 -21.20
N CYS A 139 6.03 -17.74 -21.42
CA CYS A 139 5.34 -17.38 -22.65
C CYS A 139 6.26 -17.48 -23.89
N MET A 140 7.56 -17.17 -23.77
CA MET A 140 8.52 -17.21 -24.89
C MET A 140 9.13 -18.59 -25.15
N TRP A 141 9.30 -19.42 -24.11
CA TRP A 141 9.92 -20.75 -24.23
C TRP A 141 8.93 -21.90 -24.38
N LYS A 142 7.65 -21.68 -24.06
CA LYS A 142 6.60 -22.69 -24.18
C LYS A 142 5.48 -22.15 -25.08
N ASN A 143 4.69 -23.05 -25.65
CA ASN A 143 3.50 -22.68 -26.42
C ASN A 143 2.34 -22.30 -25.50
N LEU A 144 2.52 -21.23 -24.71
CA LEU A 144 1.55 -20.69 -23.78
C LEU A 144 1.11 -19.31 -24.25
N SER A 145 -0.17 -18.97 -24.08
CA SER A 145 -0.62 -17.59 -24.28
C SER A 145 -0.16 -16.70 -23.11
N VAL A 146 -0.23 -15.39 -23.30
CA VAL A 146 0.05 -14.40 -22.24
C VAL A 146 -0.90 -14.60 -21.06
N GLU A 147 -2.19 -14.83 -21.34
CA GLU A 147 -3.23 -15.03 -20.33
C GLU A 147 -2.96 -16.29 -19.50
N GLU A 148 -2.59 -17.38 -20.17
CA GLU A 148 -2.28 -18.63 -19.48
C GLU A 148 -1.01 -18.50 -18.63
N SER A 149 0.02 -17.83 -19.16
CA SER A 149 1.25 -17.58 -18.41
C SER A 149 1.00 -16.76 -17.14
N LYS A 150 0.16 -15.71 -17.23
CA LYS A 150 -0.28 -14.91 -16.08
C LYS A 150 -1.11 -15.72 -15.08
N ARG A 151 -1.98 -16.62 -15.56
CA ARG A 151 -2.77 -17.51 -14.70
C ARG A 151 -1.85 -18.45 -13.92
N LEU A 152 -0.88 -19.08 -14.58
CA LEU A 152 0.09 -19.96 -13.94
C LEU A 152 0.95 -19.21 -12.93
N ALA A 153 1.37 -17.98 -13.24
CA ALA A 153 2.08 -17.11 -12.29
C ALA A 153 1.26 -16.91 -11.00
N ARG A 154 -0.03 -16.58 -11.14
CA ARG A 154 -0.94 -16.40 -9.99
C ARG A 154 -1.09 -17.67 -9.16
N GLU A 155 -1.22 -18.85 -9.78
CA GLU A 155 -1.33 -20.10 -9.04
C GLU A 155 -0.02 -20.50 -8.35
N ASN A 156 1.12 -20.28 -8.99
CA ASN A 156 2.44 -20.53 -8.39
C ASN A 156 2.72 -19.54 -7.25
N ALA A 157 2.25 -18.30 -7.34
CA ALA A 157 2.33 -17.33 -6.25
C ALA A 157 1.64 -17.85 -4.98
N LYS A 158 0.48 -18.52 -5.11
CA LYS A 158 -0.21 -19.12 -3.95
C LYS A 158 0.61 -20.21 -3.28
N ASP A 159 1.24 -21.09 -4.06
CA ASP A 159 2.13 -22.13 -3.52
C ASP A 159 3.35 -21.52 -2.82
N ILE A 160 3.92 -20.45 -3.40
CA ILE A 160 5.06 -19.75 -2.80
C ILE A 160 4.65 -19.10 -1.47
N ILE A 161 3.50 -18.42 -1.42
CA ILE A 161 2.97 -17.83 -0.18
C ILE A 161 2.74 -18.94 0.87
N ALA A 162 2.24 -20.10 0.46
CA ALA A 162 2.02 -21.26 1.34
C ALA A 162 3.31 -21.85 1.95
N CYS A 163 4.49 -21.46 1.46
CA CYS A 163 5.76 -21.79 2.11
C CYS A 163 5.99 -21.02 3.43
N GLY A 164 5.17 -20.00 3.72
CA GLY A 164 5.18 -19.29 5.00
C GLY A 164 6.22 -18.18 5.09
N PHE A 165 6.45 -17.46 3.99
CA PHE A 165 7.26 -16.23 3.97
C PHE A 165 6.62 -15.12 4.81
N ASP A 166 7.44 -14.24 5.38
CA ASP A 166 6.96 -13.05 6.08
C ASP A 166 6.37 -12.07 5.07
N ILE A 167 5.04 -11.94 5.05
CA ILE A 167 4.31 -11.01 4.18
C ILE A 167 4.86 -9.59 4.31
N SER A 168 5.28 -9.17 5.51
CA SER A 168 5.81 -7.83 5.79
C SER A 168 7.18 -7.52 5.15
N ARG A 169 7.85 -8.54 4.58
CA ARG A 169 9.21 -8.44 4.02
C ARG A 169 9.34 -9.07 2.65
N THR A 170 8.25 -9.52 2.03
CA THR A 170 8.30 -10.31 0.80
C THR A 170 7.56 -9.62 -0.34
N PHE A 171 8.27 -9.40 -1.44
CA PHE A 171 7.71 -9.04 -2.74
C PHE A 171 7.58 -10.25 -3.60
N ILE A 172 6.41 -10.47 -4.20
CA ILE A 172 6.23 -11.41 -5.29
C ILE A 172 5.66 -10.62 -6.46
N PHE A 173 6.36 -10.63 -7.58
CA PHE A 173 5.94 -9.91 -8.77
C PHE A 173 5.96 -10.81 -10.00
N SER A 174 5.02 -10.57 -10.93
CA SER A 174 5.02 -11.17 -12.26
C SER A 174 5.67 -10.19 -13.22
N ASP A 175 6.51 -10.70 -14.12
CA ASP A 175 7.24 -9.87 -15.07
C ASP A 175 6.28 -9.10 -15.98
N PHE A 176 5.24 -9.75 -16.51
CA PHE A 176 4.22 -9.08 -17.31
C PHE A 176 3.46 -7.95 -16.58
N ASN A 177 3.45 -7.94 -15.25
CA ASN A 177 2.74 -6.94 -14.45
C ASN A 177 3.67 -5.87 -13.87
N TYR A 178 4.95 -6.17 -13.66
CA TYR A 178 5.89 -5.28 -12.97
C TYR A 178 6.93 -4.65 -13.88
N VAL A 179 7.29 -5.29 -14.99
CA VAL A 179 8.30 -4.77 -15.93
C VAL A 179 7.83 -3.43 -16.49
N GLY A 180 8.51 -2.37 -16.07
CA GLY A 180 8.22 -0.98 -16.39
C GLY A 180 9.06 -0.05 -15.51
N GLY A 181 8.95 1.27 -15.71
CA GLY A 181 9.62 2.27 -14.88
C GLY A 181 11.11 1.96 -14.61
N ALA A 182 11.52 2.04 -13.34
CA ALA A 182 12.90 1.83 -12.91
C ALA A 182 13.43 0.40 -13.16
N PHE A 183 12.55 -0.61 -13.17
CA PHE A 183 12.94 -1.99 -13.51
C PHE A 183 13.39 -2.07 -14.97
N TYR A 184 12.57 -1.54 -15.87
CA TYR A 184 12.88 -1.51 -17.30
C TYR A 184 14.13 -0.65 -17.60
N GLU A 185 14.34 0.44 -16.87
CA GLU A 185 15.59 1.21 -17.00
C GLU A 185 16.84 0.37 -16.67
N ASN A 186 16.79 -0.50 -15.66
CA ASN A 186 17.92 -1.39 -15.34
C ASN A 186 18.10 -2.48 -16.39
N MET A 187 17.00 -3.03 -16.95
CA MET A 187 17.11 -3.93 -18.09
C MET A 187 17.89 -3.29 -19.25
N VAL A 188 17.53 -2.06 -19.65
CA VAL A 188 18.22 -1.33 -20.72
C VAL A 188 19.70 -1.08 -20.38
N ARG A 189 20.02 -0.75 -19.13
CA ARG A 189 21.42 -0.59 -18.66
C ARG A 189 22.21 -1.89 -18.77
N ILE A 190 21.59 -3.02 -18.44
CA ILE A 190 22.20 -4.35 -18.54
C ILE A 190 22.37 -4.77 -20.00
N ASP A 191 21.34 -4.63 -20.82
CA ASP A 191 21.38 -4.94 -22.26
C ASP A 191 22.50 -4.19 -22.97
N LYS A 192 22.73 -2.92 -22.61
CA LYS A 192 23.85 -2.12 -23.15
C LYS A 192 25.23 -2.68 -22.79
N CYS A 193 25.32 -3.50 -21.74
CA CYS A 193 26.58 -4.10 -21.26
C CYS A 193 26.82 -5.52 -21.79
N VAL A 194 25.79 -6.19 -22.31
CA VAL A 194 25.81 -7.60 -22.73
C VAL A 194 25.64 -7.68 -24.25
N THR A 195 26.61 -8.27 -24.94
CA THR A 195 26.54 -8.43 -26.40
C THR A 195 25.83 -9.73 -26.77
N TYR A 196 25.32 -9.80 -28.00
CA TYR A 196 24.75 -11.04 -28.55
C TYR A 196 25.73 -12.22 -28.43
N ASN A 197 27.00 -12.05 -28.81
CA ASN A 197 28.01 -13.10 -28.69
C ASN A 197 28.19 -13.60 -27.24
N LYS A 198 28.00 -12.74 -26.23
CA LYS A 198 28.06 -13.16 -24.83
C LYS A 198 26.87 -14.04 -24.47
N VAL A 199 25.64 -13.66 -24.85
CA VAL A 199 24.48 -14.52 -24.55
C VAL A 199 24.50 -15.82 -25.35
N VAL A 200 25.04 -15.82 -26.57
CA VAL A 200 25.32 -17.07 -27.31
C VAL A 200 26.30 -17.96 -26.55
N GLY A 201 27.42 -17.40 -26.07
CA GLY A 201 28.43 -18.19 -25.34
C GLY A 201 27.97 -18.68 -23.96
N ILE A 202 27.10 -17.94 -23.28
CA ILE A 202 26.62 -18.29 -21.93
C ILE A 202 25.40 -19.22 -21.99
N PHE A 203 24.48 -18.97 -22.91
CA PHE A 203 23.16 -19.62 -22.95
C PHE A 203 22.95 -20.52 -24.18
N GLY A 204 23.88 -20.55 -25.13
CA GLY A 204 23.77 -21.38 -26.32
C GLY A 204 22.70 -20.94 -27.32
N PHE A 205 22.30 -19.65 -27.30
CA PHE A 205 21.33 -19.13 -28.27
C PHE A 205 21.88 -19.17 -29.69
N THR A 206 20.98 -19.30 -30.66
CA THR A 206 21.30 -19.35 -32.09
C THR A 206 20.74 -18.13 -32.83
N GLY A 207 21.10 -17.98 -34.10
CA GLY A 207 20.52 -16.94 -34.98
C GLY A 207 19.04 -17.15 -35.30
N GLU A 208 18.49 -18.32 -34.97
CA GLU A 208 17.08 -18.67 -35.18
C GLU A 208 16.20 -18.36 -33.97
N ASP A 209 16.79 -18.14 -32.79
CA ASP A 209 16.05 -17.79 -31.59
C ASP A 209 15.43 -16.38 -31.69
N HIS A 210 14.19 -16.26 -31.19
CA HIS A 210 13.47 -15.00 -31.21
C HIS A 210 14.16 -13.95 -30.32
N ILE A 211 14.11 -12.68 -30.75
CA ILE A 211 14.74 -11.55 -30.05
C ILE A 211 14.36 -11.45 -28.57
N GLY A 212 13.14 -11.86 -28.21
CA GLY A 212 12.68 -11.89 -26.81
C GLY A 212 13.50 -12.85 -25.95
N LYS A 213 13.86 -14.04 -26.47
CA LYS A 213 14.73 -14.99 -25.75
C LYS A 213 16.12 -14.43 -25.54
N ILE A 214 16.65 -13.77 -26.58
CA ILE A 214 17.98 -13.17 -26.59
C ILE A 214 18.09 -12.05 -25.54
N SER A 215 17.03 -11.25 -25.34
CA SER A 215 17.00 -10.15 -24.37
C SER A 215 16.57 -10.56 -22.96
N PHE A 216 15.95 -11.74 -22.78
CA PHE A 216 15.44 -12.19 -21.49
C PHE A 216 16.50 -12.23 -20.35
N PRO A 217 17.78 -12.58 -20.57
CA PRO A 217 18.77 -12.56 -19.50
C PRO A 217 18.85 -11.24 -18.72
N ALA A 218 18.57 -10.09 -19.35
CA ALA A 218 18.51 -8.82 -18.65
C ALA A 218 17.31 -8.70 -17.70
N VAL A 219 16.17 -9.31 -18.03
CA VAL A 219 14.96 -9.39 -17.18
C VAL A 219 15.27 -10.13 -15.89
N GLN A 220 15.98 -11.25 -15.96
CA GLN A 220 16.36 -12.04 -14.79
C GLN A 220 17.56 -11.44 -14.01
N ALA A 221 18.40 -10.66 -14.68
CA ALA A 221 19.51 -9.95 -14.03
C ALA A 221 19.02 -8.74 -13.21
N ALA A 222 18.04 -7.99 -13.71
CA ALA A 222 17.59 -6.71 -13.13
C ALA A 222 17.17 -6.77 -11.64
N PRO A 223 16.50 -7.82 -11.13
CA PRO A 223 16.16 -7.94 -9.70
C PRO A 223 17.37 -8.02 -8.77
N SER A 224 18.56 -8.31 -9.29
CA SER A 224 19.82 -8.31 -8.54
C SER A 224 20.27 -6.90 -8.15
N PHE A 225 19.62 -5.86 -8.68
CA PHE A 225 19.92 -4.47 -8.40
C PHE A 225 18.77 -3.80 -7.64
N PRO A 226 19.04 -3.16 -6.48
CA PRO A 226 17.99 -2.60 -5.62
C PRO A 226 17.22 -1.45 -6.28
N SER A 227 17.86 -0.72 -7.20
CA SER A 227 17.24 0.33 -8.02
C SER A 227 16.07 -0.16 -8.88
N SER A 228 15.94 -1.48 -9.12
CA SER A 228 14.80 -2.06 -9.82
C SER A 228 13.52 -2.01 -8.97
N PHE A 229 13.66 -1.78 -7.66
CA PHE A 229 12.57 -1.71 -6.70
C PHE A 229 12.63 -0.41 -5.88
N PRO A 230 12.43 0.77 -6.49
CA PRO A 230 12.58 2.07 -5.82
C PRO A 230 11.59 2.30 -4.66
N HIS A 231 10.53 1.49 -4.61
CA HIS A 231 9.54 1.49 -3.54
C HIS A 231 9.96 0.63 -2.33
N LEU A 232 10.91 -0.28 -2.52
CA LEU A 232 11.53 -1.10 -1.47
C LEU A 232 12.82 -0.48 -0.95
N PHE A 233 13.60 0.08 -1.85
CA PHE A 233 14.92 0.61 -1.59
C PHE A 233 14.96 2.06 -2.09
N SER A 234 15.35 3.00 -1.23
CA SER A 234 15.43 4.40 -1.66
C SER A 234 16.53 4.57 -2.71
N GLY A 235 16.46 5.60 -3.54
CA GLY A 235 17.48 5.85 -4.59
C GLY A 235 18.90 6.13 -4.08
N LYS A 236 19.12 6.18 -2.76
CA LYS A 236 20.45 6.26 -2.13
C LYS A 236 20.93 4.91 -1.57
N ASP A 237 20.03 3.94 -1.42
CA ASP A 237 20.33 2.63 -0.87
C ASP A 237 20.95 1.76 -1.97
N ASN A 238 22.10 1.16 -1.69
CA ASN A 238 22.75 0.18 -2.56
C ASN A 238 23.02 -1.14 -1.80
N PRO A 239 21.98 -1.78 -1.21
CA PRO A 239 22.18 -3.01 -0.45
C PRO A 239 22.69 -4.14 -1.35
N ARG A 240 23.48 -5.04 -0.76
CA ARG A 240 23.92 -6.26 -1.44
C ARG A 240 22.72 -7.19 -1.67
N CYS A 241 22.79 -8.00 -2.72
CA CYS A 241 21.79 -9.02 -3.05
C CYS A 241 22.37 -10.41 -2.79
N LEU A 242 21.64 -11.30 -2.11
CA LEU A 242 21.95 -12.73 -2.00
C LEU A 242 20.89 -13.54 -2.74
N ILE A 243 21.32 -14.44 -3.62
CA ILE A 243 20.44 -15.22 -4.48
C ILE A 243 20.53 -16.71 -4.13
N PRO A 244 19.51 -17.28 -3.46
CA PRO A 244 19.38 -18.72 -3.27
C PRO A 244 18.72 -19.34 -4.52
N CYS A 245 19.43 -20.25 -5.17
CA CYS A 245 18.93 -20.94 -6.36
C CYS A 245 19.52 -22.36 -6.46
N ALA A 246 19.00 -23.17 -7.37
CA ALA A 246 19.73 -24.35 -7.83
C ALA A 246 20.85 -23.91 -8.78
N ILE A 247 21.90 -24.72 -8.90
CA ILE A 247 23.12 -24.35 -9.63
C ILE A 247 22.90 -24.11 -11.14
N ASP A 248 21.82 -24.64 -11.73
CA ASP A 248 21.42 -24.39 -13.12
C ASP A 248 21.14 -22.91 -13.43
N GLN A 249 20.89 -22.08 -12.41
CA GLN A 249 20.64 -20.65 -12.58
C GLN A 249 21.92 -19.80 -12.53
N ASP A 250 23.08 -20.36 -12.16
CA ASP A 250 24.35 -19.63 -12.07
C ASP A 250 24.72 -18.86 -13.36
N PRO A 251 24.49 -19.38 -14.59
CA PRO A 251 24.84 -18.66 -15.81
C PRO A 251 24.24 -17.24 -15.91
N TYR A 252 22.98 -17.04 -15.46
CA TYR A 252 22.35 -15.72 -15.41
C TYR A 252 23.08 -14.77 -14.48
N PHE A 253 23.48 -15.26 -13.31
CA PHE A 253 24.05 -14.43 -12.27
C PHE A 253 25.56 -14.26 -12.41
N ARG A 254 26.26 -15.20 -13.04
CA ARG A 254 27.63 -15.01 -13.54
C ARG A 254 27.68 -13.85 -14.52
N MET A 255 26.77 -13.80 -15.49
CA MET A 255 26.61 -12.65 -16.39
C MET A 255 26.30 -11.37 -15.61
N THR A 256 25.35 -11.43 -14.66
CA THR A 256 24.96 -10.28 -13.84
C THR A 256 26.12 -9.70 -13.03
N ARG A 257 26.97 -10.56 -12.48
CA ARG A 257 28.17 -10.19 -11.70
C ARG A 257 29.23 -9.49 -12.55
N ASP A 258 29.36 -9.83 -13.83
CA ASP A 258 30.26 -9.13 -14.76
C ASP A 258 29.74 -7.75 -15.16
N VAL A 259 28.42 -7.57 -15.17
CA VAL A 259 27.76 -6.31 -15.50
C VAL A 259 27.74 -5.35 -14.31
N ALA A 260 27.52 -5.86 -13.09
CA ALA A 260 27.26 -5.04 -11.90
C ALA A 260 28.26 -3.88 -11.66
N PRO A 261 29.60 -4.10 -11.70
CA PRO A 261 30.56 -3.01 -11.45
C PRO A 261 30.51 -1.91 -12.51
N ARG A 262 30.16 -2.25 -13.77
CA ARG A 262 30.04 -1.28 -14.88
C ARG A 262 28.84 -0.35 -14.70
N LEU A 263 27.86 -0.78 -13.91
CA LEU A 263 26.66 -0.02 -13.57
C LEU A 263 26.75 0.66 -12.19
N GLY A 264 27.86 0.49 -11.46
CA GLY A 264 28.04 1.03 -10.12
C GLY A 264 27.33 0.26 -9.00
N TYR A 265 26.92 -0.99 -9.26
CA TYR A 265 26.28 -1.85 -8.26
C TYR A 265 27.26 -2.88 -7.67
N HIS A 266 26.93 -3.37 -6.47
CA HIS A 266 27.59 -4.54 -5.90
C HIS A 266 27.26 -5.79 -6.73
N LYS A 267 28.24 -6.71 -6.84
CA LYS A 267 27.98 -8.03 -7.41
C LYS A 267 26.98 -8.79 -6.52
N PRO A 268 25.94 -9.44 -7.10
CA PRO A 268 25.09 -10.31 -6.30
C PRO A 268 25.88 -11.53 -5.80
N ALA A 269 25.66 -11.89 -4.55
CA ALA A 269 26.14 -13.14 -3.96
C ALA A 269 25.18 -14.28 -4.29
N LEU A 270 25.68 -15.51 -4.30
CA LEU A 270 24.90 -16.72 -4.62
C LEU A 270 25.08 -17.76 -3.54
N ILE A 271 24.05 -18.58 -3.32
CA ILE A 271 24.11 -19.82 -2.56
C ILE A 271 23.31 -20.89 -3.31
N GLU A 272 23.97 -21.99 -3.66
CA GLU A 272 23.54 -22.87 -4.74
C GLU A 272 23.25 -24.29 -4.24
N SER A 273 22.09 -24.82 -4.65
CA SER A 273 21.67 -26.17 -4.29
C SER A 273 22.00 -27.22 -5.35
N LEU A 274 22.09 -28.46 -4.89
CA LEU A 274 22.00 -29.66 -5.73
C LEU A 274 20.64 -29.72 -6.44
N PHE A 275 20.54 -30.56 -7.46
CA PHE A 275 19.25 -30.89 -8.08
C PHE A 275 18.47 -31.88 -7.23
N PHE A 276 17.16 -31.67 -7.14
CA PHE A 276 16.25 -32.64 -6.53
C PHE A 276 15.97 -33.78 -7.54
N PRO A 277 16.29 -35.04 -7.19
CA PRO A 277 16.25 -36.15 -8.15
C PRO A 277 14.80 -36.51 -8.53
N ALA A 278 14.63 -37.08 -9.73
CA ALA A 278 13.36 -37.65 -10.16
C ALA A 278 13.06 -38.98 -9.44
N LEU A 279 11.80 -39.42 -9.43
CA LEU A 279 11.42 -40.69 -8.80
C LEU A 279 12.16 -41.89 -9.42
N GLN A 280 12.41 -41.87 -10.72
CA GLN A 280 12.99 -42.98 -11.47
C GLN A 280 14.52 -43.14 -11.29
N GLY A 281 15.23 -42.13 -10.77
CA GLY A 281 16.69 -42.17 -10.67
C GLY A 281 17.38 -40.82 -10.88
N GLU A 282 18.71 -40.84 -10.93
CA GLU A 282 19.59 -39.66 -10.98
C GLU A 282 19.93 -39.14 -12.39
N THR A 283 19.38 -39.75 -13.45
CA THR A 283 19.74 -39.40 -14.83
C THR A 283 19.26 -38.00 -15.28
N GLY A 284 18.57 -37.25 -14.41
CA GLY A 284 18.12 -35.89 -14.68
C GLY A 284 17.34 -35.24 -13.54
N LYS A 285 16.96 -33.98 -13.74
CA LYS A 285 16.11 -33.18 -12.83
C LYS A 285 14.64 -33.61 -12.93
N MET A 286 13.92 -33.54 -11.81
CA MET A 286 12.45 -33.69 -11.82
C MET A 286 11.82 -32.63 -12.74
N SER A 287 11.03 -33.08 -13.73
CA SER A 287 10.40 -32.21 -14.72
C SER A 287 8.87 -32.34 -14.68
N ALA A 288 8.18 -31.21 -14.76
CA ALA A 288 6.73 -31.17 -14.89
C ALA A 288 6.21 -31.85 -16.18
N SER A 289 7.09 -32.12 -17.16
CA SER A 289 6.73 -32.81 -18.40
C SER A 289 6.49 -34.32 -18.27
N ASP A 290 6.94 -34.95 -17.18
CA ASP A 290 6.60 -36.34 -16.84
C ASP A 290 5.82 -36.39 -15.50
N PRO A 291 4.50 -36.58 -15.54
CA PRO A 291 3.64 -36.64 -14.34
C PRO A 291 4.01 -37.75 -13.35
N ASN A 292 4.70 -38.81 -13.81
CA ASN A 292 5.13 -39.92 -12.97
C ASN A 292 6.52 -39.70 -12.37
N SER A 293 7.26 -38.69 -12.84
CA SER A 293 8.59 -38.35 -12.31
C SER A 293 8.55 -37.51 -11.04
N ALA A 294 7.42 -36.83 -10.79
CA ALA A 294 7.30 -35.79 -9.79
C ALA A 294 6.21 -36.04 -8.74
N ILE A 295 6.47 -35.60 -7.50
CA ILE A 295 5.45 -35.47 -6.45
C ILE A 295 5.07 -34.00 -6.35
N TYR A 296 3.79 -33.70 -6.53
CA TYR A 296 3.24 -32.35 -6.49
C TYR A 296 2.72 -31.99 -5.10
N VAL A 297 2.73 -30.70 -4.76
CA VAL A 297 2.13 -30.21 -3.51
C VAL A 297 0.60 -30.34 -3.47
N THR A 298 -0.01 -30.71 -4.59
CA THR A 298 -1.44 -30.99 -4.73
C THR A 298 -1.77 -32.49 -4.71
N ASP A 299 -0.77 -33.38 -4.68
CA ASP A 299 -1.02 -34.83 -4.62
C ASP A 299 -1.71 -35.19 -3.29
N SER A 300 -2.72 -36.05 -3.34
CA SER A 300 -3.34 -36.60 -2.13
C SER A 300 -2.45 -37.69 -1.50
N GLY A 301 -2.62 -37.97 -0.20
CA GLY A 301 -1.83 -39.00 0.49
C GLY A 301 -1.83 -40.37 -0.22
N ASN A 302 -2.95 -40.76 -0.84
CA ASN A 302 -3.03 -42.00 -1.63
C ASN A 302 -2.19 -41.94 -2.92
N ILE A 303 -2.25 -40.83 -3.66
CA ILE A 303 -1.47 -40.64 -4.89
C ILE A 303 0.02 -40.62 -4.57
N LEU A 304 0.41 -39.88 -3.53
CA LEU A 304 1.77 -39.77 -3.05
C LEU A 304 2.34 -41.13 -2.65
N LYS A 305 1.60 -41.90 -1.84
CA LYS A 305 2.00 -43.26 -1.45
C LYS A 305 2.16 -44.18 -2.65
N ASN A 306 1.25 -44.11 -3.62
CA ASN A 306 1.33 -44.90 -4.84
C ASN A 306 2.57 -44.52 -5.67
N LYS A 307 2.88 -43.23 -5.81
CA LYS A 307 4.06 -42.76 -6.55
C LYS A 307 5.36 -43.24 -5.90
N ILE A 308 5.48 -43.13 -4.58
CA ILE A 308 6.67 -43.61 -3.84
C ILE A 308 6.82 -45.13 -4.01
N ASN A 309 5.75 -45.89 -3.78
CA ASN A 309 5.83 -47.35 -3.84
C ASN A 309 6.16 -47.86 -5.24
N LYS A 310 5.51 -47.29 -6.26
CA LYS A 310 5.59 -47.79 -7.64
C LYS A 310 6.76 -47.22 -8.44
N TYR A 311 7.12 -45.96 -8.23
CA TYR A 311 8.05 -45.25 -9.12
C TYR A 311 9.37 -44.85 -8.45
N ALA A 312 9.43 -44.69 -7.12
CA ALA A 312 10.70 -44.37 -6.46
C ALA A 312 11.69 -45.54 -6.61
N PHE A 313 12.81 -45.30 -7.28
CA PHE A 313 13.87 -46.28 -7.45
C PHE A 313 14.45 -46.73 -6.10
N SER A 314 14.67 -48.04 -5.98
CA SER A 314 15.14 -48.70 -4.77
C SER A 314 16.60 -49.11 -4.92
N GLY A 315 17.43 -48.80 -3.93
CA GLY A 315 18.77 -49.35 -3.79
C GLY A 315 18.81 -50.69 -3.04
N GLY A 316 17.66 -51.17 -2.55
CA GLY A 316 17.53 -52.50 -1.95
C GLY A 316 17.53 -53.62 -2.98
N GLN A 317 17.80 -54.85 -2.53
CA GLN A 317 17.87 -56.05 -3.37
C GLN A 317 16.50 -56.58 -3.83
N ASP A 318 16.51 -57.37 -4.90
CA ASP A 318 15.30 -57.97 -5.53
C ASP A 318 14.53 -58.96 -4.64
N SER A 319 15.20 -59.54 -3.63
CA SER A 319 14.59 -60.48 -2.68
C SER A 319 14.94 -60.12 -1.24
N VAL A 320 14.04 -60.45 -0.30
CA VAL A 320 14.26 -60.21 1.14
C VAL A 320 15.51 -60.94 1.64
N GLU A 321 15.77 -62.14 1.16
CA GLU A 321 16.96 -62.92 1.53
C GLU A 321 18.26 -62.21 1.11
N ASN A 322 18.34 -61.78 -0.15
CA ASN A 322 19.48 -61.00 -0.64
C ASN A 322 19.60 -59.68 0.10
N HIS A 323 18.48 -59.01 0.40
CA HIS A 323 18.47 -57.75 1.13
C HIS A 323 19.04 -57.90 2.55
N ARG A 324 18.65 -58.95 3.26
CA ARG A 324 19.17 -59.27 4.60
C ARG A 324 20.67 -59.60 4.58
N LYS A 325 21.17 -60.15 3.47
CA LYS A 325 22.56 -60.58 3.31
C LYS A 325 23.50 -59.46 2.84
N TYR A 326 23.08 -58.69 1.84
CA TYR A 326 23.93 -57.70 1.16
C TYR A 326 23.59 -56.24 1.51
N GLY A 327 22.42 -56.00 2.12
CA GLY A 327 21.94 -54.66 2.43
C GLY A 327 21.51 -53.86 1.20
N ALA A 328 21.27 -52.57 1.41
CA ALA A 328 20.87 -51.62 0.37
C ALA A 328 22.01 -50.69 -0.05
N ASN A 329 22.07 -50.36 -1.35
CA ASN A 329 22.91 -49.30 -1.86
C ASN A 329 22.22 -47.94 -1.63
N LEU A 330 22.66 -47.23 -0.58
CA LEU A 330 22.08 -45.94 -0.17
C LEU A 330 22.33 -44.82 -1.20
N GLU A 331 23.40 -44.92 -1.98
CA GLU A 331 23.79 -43.87 -2.94
C GLU A 331 22.78 -43.72 -4.06
N VAL A 332 22.14 -44.81 -4.49
CA VAL A 332 21.18 -44.80 -5.61
C VAL A 332 19.72 -44.76 -5.15
N ASP A 333 19.44 -44.99 -3.86
CA ASP A 333 18.08 -45.10 -3.35
C ASP A 333 17.39 -43.73 -3.24
N ILE A 334 16.34 -43.53 -4.03
CA ILE A 334 15.61 -42.26 -4.09
C ILE A 334 14.87 -41.97 -2.77
N SER A 335 14.45 -43.01 -2.05
CA SER A 335 13.71 -42.81 -0.80
C SER A 335 14.63 -42.27 0.29
N ILE A 336 15.86 -42.80 0.39
CA ILE A 336 16.90 -42.28 1.27
C ILE A 336 17.28 -40.85 0.90
N LYS A 337 17.42 -40.55 -0.40
CA LYS A 337 17.70 -39.18 -0.85
C LYS A 337 16.60 -38.23 -0.41
N TYR A 338 15.34 -38.52 -0.69
CA TYR A 338 14.23 -37.65 -0.31
C TYR A 338 14.12 -37.46 1.22
N LEU A 339 14.36 -38.52 2.01
CA LEU A 339 14.49 -38.37 3.47
C LEU A 339 15.65 -37.43 3.84
N GLY A 340 16.77 -37.49 3.12
CA GLY A 340 17.88 -36.54 3.24
C GLY A 340 17.49 -35.08 3.01
N PHE A 341 16.47 -34.80 2.20
CA PHE A 341 15.92 -33.43 2.05
C PHE A 341 14.91 -33.08 3.14
N PHE A 342 13.94 -33.96 3.43
CA PHE A 342 12.71 -33.55 4.14
C PHE A 342 12.54 -34.11 5.56
N LEU A 343 13.32 -35.11 5.97
CA LEU A 343 13.29 -35.58 7.35
C LEU A 343 14.12 -34.61 8.21
N GLU A 344 13.53 -33.97 9.21
CA GLU A 344 14.23 -32.95 10.03
C GLU A 344 15.29 -33.54 10.97
N ASP A 345 15.05 -34.75 11.49
CA ASP A 345 15.89 -35.41 12.49
C ASP A 345 17.10 -36.13 11.85
N ASP A 346 18.31 -35.64 12.13
CA ASP A 346 19.56 -36.22 11.63
C ASP A 346 19.88 -37.58 12.25
N ALA A 347 19.54 -37.79 13.53
CA ALA A 347 19.78 -39.05 14.22
C ALA A 347 18.86 -40.16 13.69
N GLU A 348 17.60 -39.81 13.40
CA GLU A 348 16.66 -40.72 12.74
C GLU A 348 17.13 -41.07 11.33
N LEU A 349 17.55 -40.08 10.53
CA LEU A 349 18.06 -40.33 9.18
C LEU A 349 19.27 -41.28 9.20
N GLU A 350 20.22 -41.05 10.12
CA GLU A 350 21.41 -41.89 10.25
C GLU A 350 21.06 -43.31 10.75
N HIS A 351 20.08 -43.43 11.64
CA HIS A 351 19.53 -44.72 12.03
C HIS A 351 18.96 -45.46 10.82
N ILE A 352 18.08 -44.82 10.03
CA ILE A 352 17.49 -45.42 8.83
C ILE A 352 18.57 -45.84 7.84
N LYS A 353 19.55 -44.98 7.54
CA LYS A 353 20.67 -45.29 6.64
C LYS A 353 21.44 -46.51 7.12
N ARG A 354 21.80 -46.56 8.41
CA ARG A 354 22.55 -47.69 8.99
C ARG A 354 21.75 -48.99 8.95
N GLU A 355 20.48 -48.97 9.32
CA GLU A 355 19.65 -50.17 9.37
C GLU A 355 19.29 -50.69 7.97
N TYR A 356 19.01 -49.79 7.02
CA TYR A 356 18.73 -50.14 5.63
C TYR A 356 19.99 -50.61 4.89
N GLY A 357 21.12 -49.91 5.06
CA GLY A 357 22.41 -50.30 4.50
C GLY A 357 22.92 -51.65 5.01
N LYS A 358 22.55 -52.05 6.24
CA LYS A 358 22.86 -53.38 6.81
C LYS A 358 21.79 -54.44 6.52
N GLY A 359 20.75 -54.12 5.75
CA GLY A 359 19.67 -55.04 5.39
C GLY A 359 18.69 -55.36 6.53
N ARG A 360 18.75 -54.65 7.67
CA ARG A 360 17.87 -54.84 8.83
C ARG A 360 16.53 -54.12 8.71
N MET A 361 16.50 -53.01 8.00
CA MET A 361 15.26 -52.35 7.56
C MET A 361 15.00 -52.74 6.10
N LEU A 362 13.75 -52.99 5.70
CA LEU A 362 13.42 -53.33 4.31
C LEU A 362 13.07 -52.08 3.50
N THR A 363 13.15 -52.15 2.17
CA THR A 363 12.76 -51.06 1.27
C THR A 363 11.32 -50.57 1.54
N GLY A 364 10.41 -51.50 1.84
CA GLY A 364 9.02 -51.16 2.18
C GLY A 364 8.91 -50.29 3.44
N ASP A 365 9.76 -50.52 4.44
CA ASP A 365 9.79 -49.74 5.69
C ASP A 365 10.30 -48.32 5.45
N VAL A 366 11.37 -48.18 4.66
CA VAL A 366 11.94 -46.88 4.27
C VAL A 366 10.94 -46.07 3.45
N LYS A 367 10.31 -46.69 2.44
CA LYS A 367 9.27 -46.05 1.62
C LYS A 367 8.05 -45.65 2.44
N LYS A 368 7.66 -46.46 3.42
CA LYS A 368 6.58 -46.12 4.36
C LYS A 368 6.94 -44.87 5.16
N ARG A 369 8.14 -44.82 5.76
CA ARG A 369 8.57 -43.66 6.55
C ARG A 369 8.66 -42.40 5.70
N LEU A 370 9.19 -42.49 4.48
CA LEU A 370 9.16 -41.38 3.53
C LEU A 370 7.73 -40.92 3.22
N GLY A 371 6.83 -41.87 2.98
CA GLY A 371 5.43 -41.57 2.73
C GLY A 371 4.79 -40.77 3.87
N GLU A 372 5.10 -41.09 5.12
CA GLU A 372 4.63 -40.32 6.29
C GLU A 372 5.17 -38.88 6.28
N VAL A 373 6.50 -38.72 6.14
CA VAL A 373 7.17 -37.40 6.13
C VAL A 373 6.61 -36.50 5.03
N LEU A 374 6.50 -37.03 3.81
CA LEU A 374 6.00 -36.25 2.67
C LEU A 374 4.49 -35.99 2.75
N THR A 375 3.70 -36.92 3.29
CA THR A 375 2.28 -36.68 3.52
C THR A 375 2.09 -35.51 4.46
N GLU A 376 2.82 -35.49 5.59
CA GLU A 376 2.75 -34.39 6.53
C GLU A 376 3.16 -33.04 5.90
N LEU A 377 4.26 -33.04 5.13
CA LEU A 377 4.73 -31.86 4.42
C LEU A 377 3.68 -31.32 3.44
N VAL A 378 3.12 -32.19 2.60
CA VAL A 378 2.15 -31.83 1.56
C VAL A 378 0.83 -31.39 2.18
N GLU A 379 0.30 -32.09 3.18
CA GLU A 379 -0.93 -31.68 3.86
C GLU A 379 -0.77 -30.34 4.57
N ARG A 380 0.39 -30.08 5.19
CA ARG A 380 0.69 -28.78 5.81
C ARG A 380 0.71 -27.67 4.76
N HIS A 381 1.34 -27.93 3.61
CA HIS A 381 1.38 -26.98 2.49
C HIS A 381 -0.03 -26.72 1.93
N GLN A 382 -0.84 -27.75 1.72
CA GLN A 382 -2.23 -27.63 1.24
C GLN A 382 -3.10 -26.82 2.21
N LYS A 383 -2.98 -27.09 3.52
CA LYS A 383 -3.65 -26.30 4.56
C LYS A 383 -3.23 -24.83 4.51
N ALA A 384 -1.93 -24.55 4.41
CA ALA A 384 -1.43 -23.18 4.29
C ALA A 384 -1.93 -22.50 3.00
N ARG A 385 -1.86 -23.19 1.86
CA ARG A 385 -2.35 -22.69 0.57
C ARG A 385 -3.84 -22.37 0.59
N ALA A 386 -4.65 -23.18 1.27
CA ALA A 386 -6.08 -22.94 1.42
C ALA A 386 -6.41 -21.65 2.19
N THR A 387 -5.48 -21.14 3.00
CA THR A 387 -5.62 -19.85 3.70
C THR A 387 -5.18 -18.63 2.87
N VAL A 388 -4.57 -18.84 1.71
CA VAL A 388 -4.08 -17.75 0.85
C VAL A 388 -5.27 -17.05 0.20
N THR A 389 -5.49 -15.80 0.59
CA THR A 389 -6.54 -14.93 0.04
C THR A 389 -6.01 -14.02 -1.07
N ASP A 390 -6.92 -13.44 -1.85
CA ASP A 390 -6.56 -12.40 -2.82
C ASP A 390 -5.91 -11.17 -2.14
N GLU A 391 -6.30 -10.86 -0.90
CA GLU A 391 -5.67 -9.81 -0.08
C GLU A 391 -4.21 -10.15 0.25
N SER A 392 -3.91 -11.41 0.60
CA SER A 392 -2.54 -11.87 0.88
C SER A 392 -1.67 -11.78 -0.39
N MET A 393 -2.24 -12.09 -1.56
CA MET A 393 -1.55 -11.93 -2.85
C MET A 393 -1.37 -10.46 -3.25
N GLN A 394 -2.32 -9.58 -2.95
CA GLN A 394 -2.18 -8.14 -3.18
C GLN A 394 -1.11 -7.53 -2.27
N SER A 395 -1.08 -7.93 -0.99
CA SER A 395 -0.11 -7.43 -0.03
C SER A 395 1.34 -7.76 -0.41
N MET A 396 1.60 -8.98 -0.92
CA MET A 396 2.93 -9.35 -1.41
C MET A 396 3.25 -8.83 -2.82
N SER A 397 2.26 -8.39 -3.61
CA SER A 397 2.49 -7.82 -4.96
C SER A 397 2.46 -6.29 -5.01
N SER A 398 2.24 -5.62 -3.87
CA SER A 398 2.09 -4.17 -3.75
C SER A 398 2.92 -3.63 -2.60
N LEU A 399 4.25 -3.67 -2.69
CA LEU A 399 5.13 -3.23 -1.59
C LEU A 399 5.13 -1.73 -1.30
N VAL A 400 4.43 -0.94 -2.12
CA VAL A 400 4.11 0.47 -1.85
C VAL A 400 3.14 0.61 -0.66
N GLU A 401 2.34 -0.42 -0.33
CA GLU A 401 1.39 -0.39 0.79
C GLU A 401 1.96 -0.92 2.11
N LEU A 402 3.03 -1.72 2.05
CA LEU A 402 3.61 -2.36 3.23
C LEU A 402 4.54 -1.44 4.04
N VAL A 403 5.23 -0.51 3.39
CA VAL A 403 5.99 0.55 4.09
C VAL A 403 5.03 1.47 4.85
N LEU A 404 3.81 1.68 4.33
CA LEU A 404 2.71 2.31 5.08
C LEU A 404 2.25 1.43 6.24
N LEU A 405 2.09 0.11 6.06
CA LEU A 405 1.66 -0.81 7.12
C LEU A 405 2.70 -1.02 8.23
N VAL A 406 4.00 -1.03 7.92
CA VAL A 406 5.08 -1.17 8.91
C VAL A 406 5.35 0.15 9.64
N LEU A 407 5.23 1.31 8.96
CA LEU A 407 5.18 2.61 9.65
C LEU A 407 3.95 2.70 10.56
N VAL A 408 2.79 2.20 10.11
CA VAL A 408 1.58 2.09 10.92
C VAL A 408 1.80 1.14 12.09
N ALA A 409 2.44 -0.01 11.92
CA ALA A 409 2.68 -1.01 12.98
C ALA A 409 3.77 -0.58 13.99
N PHE A 410 4.80 0.15 13.55
CA PHE A 410 5.83 0.71 14.44
C PHE A 410 5.28 1.93 15.21
N LEU A 411 4.43 2.74 14.57
CA LEU A 411 3.60 3.73 15.26
C LEU A 411 2.58 3.07 16.20
N TRP A 412 2.07 1.87 15.88
CA TRP A 412 1.17 1.07 16.73
C TRP A 412 1.89 0.45 17.93
N LEU A 413 3.17 0.08 17.83
CA LEU A 413 3.99 -0.44 18.94
C LEU A 413 4.46 0.65 19.90
N ILE A 414 4.75 1.85 19.39
CA ILE A 414 4.99 3.04 20.22
C ILE A 414 3.66 3.52 20.84
N ALA A 415 2.55 3.40 20.10
CA ALA A 415 1.21 3.68 20.61
C ALA A 415 0.69 2.61 21.59
N THR A 416 1.10 1.35 21.59
CA THR A 416 0.57 0.35 22.55
C THR A 416 1.21 0.40 23.93
N ARG A 417 2.31 1.15 24.11
CA ARG A 417 2.78 1.55 25.45
C ARG A 417 2.27 2.92 25.91
N VAL A 418 1.57 3.67 25.05
CA VAL A 418 1.09 5.04 25.35
C VAL A 418 -0.42 5.25 25.10
N CYS A 419 -1.11 4.36 24.40
CA CYS A 419 -2.50 4.46 23.98
C CYS A 419 -3.22 3.12 24.14
N SER A 420 -3.54 2.78 25.38
CA SER A 420 -4.83 2.16 25.69
C SER A 420 -5.94 3.21 25.50
N GLN A 421 -6.35 3.48 24.26
CA GLN A 421 -7.63 4.13 23.96
C GLN A 421 -8.33 3.41 22.81
N SER A 422 -9.55 2.96 23.10
CA SER A 422 -10.54 2.33 22.21
C SER A 422 -10.65 3.01 20.84
N GLN A 423 -10.85 2.23 19.76
CA GLN A 423 -11.40 2.75 18.51
C GLN A 423 -12.74 3.44 18.82
N LEU A 424 -12.79 4.78 18.79
CA LEU A 424 -14.06 5.50 18.91
C LEU A 424 -14.84 5.30 17.61
N GLU A 425 -15.97 4.60 17.69
CA GLU A 425 -17.01 4.75 16.68
C GLU A 425 -17.46 6.22 16.63
N PRO A 426 -17.77 6.78 15.43
CA PRO A 426 -18.31 8.12 15.35
C PRO A 426 -19.54 8.28 16.24
N GLN A 427 -19.63 9.38 16.98
CA GLN A 427 -20.74 9.68 17.90
C GLN A 427 -22.09 9.77 17.17
N VAL A 428 -22.07 10.02 15.85
CA VAL A 428 -23.25 10.04 14.99
C VAL A 428 -22.98 9.31 13.68
N PRO A 429 -23.99 8.66 13.06
CA PRO A 429 -23.78 7.84 11.87
C PRO A 429 -23.38 8.61 10.61
N GLY A 430 -23.75 9.90 10.52
CA GLY A 430 -23.40 10.74 9.38
C GLY A 430 -23.40 12.23 9.68
N LEU A 431 -22.58 12.97 8.93
CA LEU A 431 -22.41 14.42 9.01
C LEU A 431 -22.57 15.05 7.62
N PHE A 432 -23.66 15.79 7.38
CA PHE A 432 -23.91 16.45 6.10
C PHE A 432 -23.76 17.97 6.24
N ILE A 433 -22.99 18.58 5.34
CA ILE A 433 -22.50 19.95 5.50
C ILE A 433 -23.03 20.82 4.36
N PHE A 434 -23.59 21.98 4.70
CA PHE A 434 -24.17 22.96 3.79
C PHE A 434 -23.60 24.32 4.13
N GLY A 435 -23.23 25.12 3.13
CA GLY A 435 -22.67 26.42 3.44
C GLY A 435 -21.95 27.13 2.33
N ASP A 436 -21.12 28.08 2.74
CA ASP A 436 -20.27 28.88 1.88
C ASP A 436 -18.78 28.49 1.96
N SER A 437 -17.89 29.38 1.53
CA SER A 437 -16.44 29.16 1.50
C SER A 437 -15.81 28.86 2.87
N LEU A 438 -16.44 29.26 3.99
CA LEU A 438 -15.91 28.97 5.33
C LEU A 438 -15.86 27.46 5.65
N ILE A 439 -16.69 26.68 4.97
CA ILE A 439 -16.84 25.23 5.19
C ILE A 439 -16.86 24.43 3.88
N ASP A 440 -16.44 25.03 2.76
CA ASP A 440 -16.22 24.34 1.48
C ASP A 440 -14.90 23.56 1.52
N ASN A 441 -14.94 22.31 1.04
CA ASN A 441 -13.79 21.41 0.94
C ASN A 441 -13.33 21.16 -0.50
N GLY A 442 -13.84 21.92 -1.47
CA GLY A 442 -13.45 21.88 -2.88
C GLY A 442 -14.59 21.67 -3.88
N ASN A 443 -15.84 21.91 -3.50
CA ASN A 443 -16.97 21.82 -4.43
C ASN A 443 -16.91 22.90 -5.53
N ASN A 444 -16.17 23.99 -5.31
CA ASN A 444 -15.98 25.05 -6.31
C ASN A 444 -14.92 24.74 -7.37
N ASN A 445 -14.13 23.68 -7.20
CA ASN A 445 -12.95 23.42 -8.04
C ASN A 445 -13.30 23.31 -9.53
N ASP A 446 -14.42 22.67 -9.85
CA ASP A 446 -14.85 22.39 -11.22
C ASP A 446 -15.86 23.43 -11.77
N LEU A 447 -16.20 24.45 -10.98
CA LEU A 447 -17.13 25.51 -11.40
C LEU A 447 -16.39 26.63 -12.14
N PRO A 448 -16.99 27.28 -13.17
CA PRO A 448 -16.42 28.49 -13.77
C PRO A 448 -16.65 29.69 -12.84
N THR A 449 -15.74 29.89 -11.89
CA THR A 449 -15.86 30.88 -10.80
C THR A 449 -14.51 31.40 -10.34
N LEU A 450 -14.50 32.64 -9.85
CA LEU A 450 -13.36 33.29 -9.18
C LEU A 450 -13.25 32.86 -7.71
N ALA A 451 -14.32 32.33 -7.11
CA ALA A 451 -14.32 31.83 -5.75
C ALA A 451 -13.71 30.42 -5.69
N LYS A 452 -12.39 30.32 -5.85
CA LYS A 452 -11.62 29.06 -5.75
C LYS A 452 -10.42 29.19 -4.82
N ALA A 453 -10.14 28.10 -4.11
CA ALA A 453 -8.95 27.92 -3.27
C ALA A 453 -8.20 26.62 -3.63
N ASN A 454 -8.24 26.23 -4.91
CA ASN A 454 -7.62 25.01 -5.42
C ASN A 454 -6.18 25.23 -5.95
N PHE A 455 -5.48 26.21 -5.38
CA PHE A 455 -4.08 26.51 -5.68
C PHE A 455 -3.28 26.84 -4.42
N SER A 456 -1.97 26.62 -4.45
CA SER A 456 -1.05 27.02 -3.37
C SER A 456 -1.04 28.54 -3.20
N PRO A 457 -1.08 29.10 -1.96
CA PRO A 457 -0.76 28.41 -0.71
C PRO A 457 -1.94 27.79 0.06
N TYR A 458 -3.17 27.77 -0.49
CA TYR A 458 -4.29 27.11 0.20
C TYR A 458 -4.02 25.62 0.41
N GLY A 459 -4.34 25.13 1.61
CA GLY A 459 -4.09 23.75 2.02
C GLY A 459 -2.63 23.39 2.30
N ILE A 460 -1.73 24.37 2.47
CA ILE A 460 -0.30 24.12 2.77
C ILE A 460 -0.06 23.26 4.03
N ASP A 461 -0.96 23.33 5.02
CA ASP A 461 -0.92 22.53 6.25
C ASP A 461 -1.91 21.36 6.24
N PHE A 462 -2.74 21.25 5.19
CA PHE A 462 -3.67 20.15 5.07
C PHE A 462 -2.92 18.90 4.56
N PRO A 463 -3.12 17.69 5.14
CA PRO A 463 -2.33 16.52 4.76
C PRO A 463 -2.40 16.14 3.27
N GLN A 464 -3.53 16.41 2.62
CA GLN A 464 -3.72 16.19 1.18
C GLN A 464 -3.28 17.38 0.31
N GLY A 465 -2.66 18.40 0.92
CA GLY A 465 -2.31 19.65 0.26
C GLY A 465 -3.54 20.45 -0.17
N THR A 466 -3.40 21.11 -1.31
CA THR A 466 -4.43 21.97 -1.88
C THR A 466 -5.67 21.17 -2.32
N THR A 467 -6.80 21.41 -1.63
CA THR A 467 -8.06 20.69 -1.87
C THR A 467 -9.21 21.59 -2.34
N GLY A 468 -9.10 22.92 -2.21
CA GLY A 468 -10.21 23.85 -2.41
C GLY A 468 -10.78 24.43 -1.10
N ARG A 469 -10.20 24.08 0.05
CA ARG A 469 -10.50 24.73 1.34
C ARG A 469 -9.93 26.14 1.37
N PHE A 470 -10.73 27.12 1.77
CA PHE A 470 -10.32 28.52 1.88
C PHE A 470 -9.52 28.80 3.17
N THR A 471 -8.51 27.97 3.47
CA THR A 471 -7.64 28.14 4.64
C THR A 471 -6.28 27.47 4.39
N ASN A 472 -5.34 27.61 5.31
CA ASN A 472 -4.05 26.89 5.26
C ASN A 472 -4.19 25.40 5.52
N GLY A 473 -5.17 24.96 6.33
CA GLY A 473 -5.33 23.56 6.73
C GLY A 473 -6.78 23.09 6.71
N ARG A 474 -7.26 22.64 7.87
CA ARG A 474 -8.65 22.21 8.14
C ARG A 474 -9.60 23.39 8.31
N THR A 475 -10.80 23.24 7.77
CA THR A 475 -11.94 24.12 8.08
C THR A 475 -12.56 23.74 9.43
N TYR A 476 -13.44 24.61 9.95
CA TYR A 476 -14.23 24.33 11.16
C TYR A 476 -14.92 22.95 11.12
N VAL A 477 -15.55 22.59 9.99
CA VAL A 477 -16.30 21.33 9.85
C VAL A 477 -15.40 20.10 9.75
N ASP A 478 -14.17 20.24 9.30
CA ASP A 478 -13.19 19.15 9.30
C ASP A 478 -12.78 18.81 10.74
N ILE A 479 -12.54 19.84 11.56
CA ILE A 479 -12.21 19.67 12.98
C ILE A 479 -13.42 19.14 13.74
N LEU A 480 -14.63 19.62 13.42
CA LEU A 480 -15.85 19.08 13.99
C LEU A 480 -16.05 17.60 13.65
N ALA A 481 -15.78 17.18 12.41
CA ALA A 481 -15.84 15.77 12.03
C ALA A 481 -14.86 14.92 12.87
N GLN A 482 -13.65 15.43 13.12
CA GLN A 482 -12.68 14.77 14.00
C GLN A 482 -13.18 14.68 15.45
N LEU A 483 -13.73 15.76 16.01
CA LEU A 483 -14.30 15.78 17.36
C LEU A 483 -15.49 14.82 17.53
N LEU A 484 -16.28 14.64 16.47
CA LEU A 484 -17.36 13.65 16.40
C LEU A 484 -16.87 12.21 16.23
N GLY A 485 -15.56 11.97 16.09
CA GLY A 485 -14.98 10.64 15.96
C GLY A 485 -15.01 10.06 14.54
N PHE A 486 -15.21 10.88 13.51
CA PHE A 486 -15.13 10.38 12.13
C PHE A 486 -13.68 10.01 11.78
N PRO A 487 -13.43 8.81 11.23
CA PRO A 487 -12.07 8.35 10.91
C PRO A 487 -11.46 9.05 9.69
N TYR A 488 -12.29 9.72 8.88
CA TYR A 488 -11.88 10.43 7.67
C TYR A 488 -12.68 11.73 7.52
N TYR A 489 -12.10 12.72 6.83
CA TYR A 489 -12.81 13.96 6.50
C TYR A 489 -14.01 13.69 5.59
N ILE A 490 -15.07 14.50 5.75
CA ILE A 490 -16.26 14.40 4.91
C ILE A 490 -15.91 14.80 3.47
N PRO A 491 -16.22 13.99 2.45
CA PRO A 491 -15.85 14.25 1.06
C PRO A 491 -16.71 15.35 0.42
N THR A 492 -16.24 15.92 -0.69
CA THR A 492 -17.05 16.80 -1.56
C THR A 492 -18.22 16.01 -2.13
N TYR A 493 -19.32 16.69 -2.46
CA TYR A 493 -20.47 16.05 -3.11
C TYR A 493 -20.09 15.37 -4.44
N SER A 494 -19.15 15.95 -5.21
CA SER A 494 -18.71 15.39 -6.50
C SER A 494 -17.84 14.14 -6.38
N ARG A 495 -17.17 13.93 -5.23
CA ARG A 495 -16.21 12.83 -5.03
C ARG A 495 -16.75 11.70 -4.15
N ILE A 496 -17.99 11.80 -3.69
CA ILE A 496 -18.57 10.79 -2.80
C ILE A 496 -18.90 9.49 -3.56
N GLN A 497 -18.48 8.35 -3.01
CA GLN A 497 -18.57 7.05 -3.70
C GLN A 497 -18.89 5.90 -2.74
N GLY A 498 -19.64 4.91 -3.24
CA GLY A 498 -19.94 3.69 -2.49
C GLY A 498 -20.58 3.99 -1.12
N ARG A 499 -20.18 3.23 -0.09
CA ARG A 499 -20.74 3.34 1.26
C ARG A 499 -20.35 4.62 2.01
N THR A 500 -19.39 5.42 1.52
CA THR A 500 -19.00 6.67 2.21
C THR A 500 -20.13 7.69 2.22
N ILE A 501 -21.08 7.59 1.28
CA ILE A 501 -22.32 8.38 1.25
C ILE A 501 -23.16 8.29 2.51
N LEU A 502 -23.06 7.17 3.24
CA LEU A 502 -23.74 7.01 4.53
C LEU A 502 -23.12 7.95 5.58
N ARG A 503 -21.79 8.04 5.63
CA ARG A 503 -21.07 8.86 6.62
C ARG A 503 -21.22 10.37 6.39
N GLY A 504 -21.70 10.79 5.21
CA GLY A 504 -22.07 12.16 4.93
C GLY A 504 -21.34 12.78 3.75
N ALA A 505 -21.78 13.97 3.34
CA ALA A 505 -21.26 14.71 2.21
C ALA A 505 -21.20 16.21 2.52
N ASN A 506 -20.23 16.89 1.92
CA ASN A 506 -20.15 18.35 1.96
C ASN A 506 -20.70 18.93 0.64
N TYR A 507 -21.75 19.75 0.77
CA TYR A 507 -22.42 20.46 -0.32
C TYR A 507 -22.08 21.95 -0.37
N ALA A 508 -21.32 22.46 0.59
CA ALA A 508 -20.96 23.87 0.70
C ALA A 508 -20.22 24.35 -0.56
N SER A 509 -20.36 25.62 -0.90
CA SER A 509 -19.80 26.19 -2.12
C SER A 509 -19.35 27.62 -1.89
N GLY A 510 -18.09 27.94 -2.23
CA GLY A 510 -17.58 29.31 -2.17
C GLY A 510 -18.48 30.32 -2.89
N ALA A 511 -18.62 31.50 -2.29
CA ALA A 511 -19.53 32.59 -2.68
C ALA A 511 -21.04 32.29 -2.56
N ALA A 512 -21.46 31.10 -2.14
CA ALA A 512 -22.88 30.78 -1.99
C ALA A 512 -23.53 31.61 -0.87
N GLY A 513 -24.81 31.95 -1.07
CA GLY A 513 -25.69 32.54 -0.06
C GLY A 513 -26.96 31.73 0.15
N ILE A 514 -27.76 32.19 1.10
CA ILE A 514 -29.15 31.76 1.31
C ILE A 514 -29.98 32.11 0.07
N ARG A 515 -29.77 33.32 -0.48
CA ARG A 515 -30.42 33.76 -1.71
C ARG A 515 -29.62 33.32 -2.93
N ASN A 516 -30.34 33.02 -4.01
CA ASN A 516 -29.74 32.48 -5.23
C ASN A 516 -28.85 33.47 -5.97
N GLU A 517 -29.12 34.76 -5.84
CA GLU A 517 -28.39 35.85 -6.49
C GLU A 517 -27.08 36.22 -5.79
N SER A 518 -26.92 35.87 -4.52
CA SER A 518 -25.72 36.19 -3.74
C SER A 518 -24.47 35.56 -4.35
N GLY A 519 -23.41 36.35 -4.47
CA GLY A 519 -22.13 35.88 -5.01
C GLY A 519 -22.06 35.67 -6.52
N LYS A 520 -23.13 35.94 -7.29
CA LYS A 520 -23.14 35.73 -8.75
C LYS A 520 -22.08 36.52 -9.52
N LEU A 521 -21.63 37.66 -9.00
CA LEU A 521 -20.57 38.45 -9.64
C LEU A 521 -19.21 37.74 -9.65
N LEU A 522 -19.02 36.74 -8.78
CA LEU A 522 -17.82 35.93 -8.73
C LEU A 522 -17.88 34.74 -9.71
N GLY A 523 -19.00 34.55 -10.43
CA GLY A 523 -19.21 33.44 -11.36
C GLY A 523 -20.14 32.36 -10.78
N ALA A 524 -20.01 31.13 -11.28
CA ALA A 524 -20.87 30.03 -10.86
C ALA A 524 -20.66 29.65 -9.38
N ASN A 525 -21.74 29.47 -8.64
CA ASN A 525 -21.74 28.92 -7.28
C ASN A 525 -22.96 28.00 -7.08
N VAL A 526 -23.00 27.29 -5.96
CA VAL A 526 -24.12 26.41 -5.59
C VAL A 526 -24.89 27.04 -4.43
N PRO A 527 -25.94 27.84 -4.69
CA PRO A 527 -26.69 28.50 -3.62
C PRO A 527 -27.41 27.48 -2.73
N MET A 528 -27.79 27.88 -1.51
CA MET A 528 -28.32 26.97 -0.49
C MET A 528 -29.50 26.11 -0.99
N ARG A 529 -30.37 26.67 -1.84
CA ARG A 529 -31.46 25.92 -2.48
C ARG A 529 -30.97 24.72 -3.32
N GLU A 530 -29.91 24.90 -4.10
CA GLU A 530 -29.34 23.81 -4.92
C GLU A 530 -28.55 22.81 -4.04
N GLN A 531 -27.91 23.27 -2.96
CA GLN A 531 -27.27 22.36 -2.00
C GLN A 531 -28.31 21.40 -1.37
N ILE A 532 -29.48 21.92 -0.98
CA ILE A 532 -30.60 21.10 -0.49
C ILE A 532 -31.11 20.14 -1.57
N ALA A 533 -31.20 20.59 -2.82
CA ALA A 533 -31.61 19.72 -3.92
C ALA A 533 -30.61 18.56 -4.14
N ARG A 534 -29.31 18.83 -4.03
CA ARG A 534 -28.25 17.80 -4.07
C ARG A 534 -28.36 16.82 -2.91
N PHE A 535 -28.65 17.30 -1.70
CA PHE A 535 -28.93 16.43 -0.55
C PHE A 535 -30.16 15.55 -0.78
N GLY A 536 -31.24 16.08 -1.34
CA GLY A 536 -32.40 15.27 -1.74
C GLY A 536 -32.04 14.13 -2.69
N ARG A 537 -31.16 14.38 -3.67
CA ARG A 537 -30.62 13.33 -4.57
C ARG A 537 -29.78 12.31 -3.78
N THR A 538 -28.95 12.75 -2.86
CA THR A 538 -28.18 11.86 -1.96
C THR A 538 -29.11 10.96 -1.14
N VAL A 539 -30.16 11.51 -0.52
CA VAL A 539 -31.16 10.75 0.24
C VAL A 539 -31.84 9.70 -0.63
N GLN A 540 -32.19 10.03 -1.87
CA GLN A 540 -32.75 9.07 -2.84
C GLN A 540 -31.77 7.93 -3.16
N VAL A 541 -30.49 8.24 -3.36
CA VAL A 541 -29.45 7.22 -3.61
C VAL A 541 -29.29 6.32 -2.39
N ILE A 542 -29.24 6.89 -1.18
CA ILE A 542 -29.12 6.13 0.07
C ILE A 542 -30.34 5.20 0.24
N SER A 543 -31.53 5.75 0.08
CA SER A 543 -32.80 5.02 0.17
C SER A 543 -32.81 3.78 -0.73
N ARG A 544 -32.49 3.97 -2.02
CA ARG A 544 -32.53 2.90 -3.02
C ARG A 544 -31.44 1.85 -2.80
N ARG A 545 -30.20 2.28 -2.55
CA ARG A 545 -29.03 1.37 -2.53
C ARG A 545 -28.83 0.66 -1.19
N TYR A 546 -29.11 1.33 -0.07
CA TYR A 546 -28.73 0.82 1.25
C TYR A 546 -29.93 0.49 2.14
N PHE A 547 -31.07 1.13 1.92
CA PHE A 547 -32.30 0.86 2.66
C PHE A 547 -33.35 0.11 1.83
N ARG A 548 -33.08 -0.18 0.54
CA ARG A 548 -33.97 -0.94 -0.36
C ARG A 548 -35.43 -0.41 -0.39
N GLY A 549 -35.59 0.91 -0.21
CA GLY A 549 -36.91 1.54 -0.14
C GLY A 549 -37.59 1.53 1.23
N ASP A 550 -36.96 0.97 2.28
CA ASP A 550 -37.42 1.11 3.67
C ASP A 550 -37.29 2.57 4.12
N TYR A 551 -38.41 3.30 3.99
CA TYR A 551 -38.48 4.70 4.35
C TYR A 551 -38.41 4.91 5.87
N SER A 552 -38.95 3.98 6.66
CA SER A 552 -38.94 4.09 8.12
C SER A 552 -37.52 3.95 8.66
N GLY A 553 -36.79 2.92 8.22
CA GLY A 553 -35.38 2.72 8.55
C GLY A 553 -34.50 3.89 8.10
N LEU A 554 -34.74 4.43 6.90
CA LEU A 554 -34.02 5.60 6.39
C LEU A 554 -34.26 6.85 7.26
N MET A 555 -35.50 7.13 7.63
CA MET A 555 -35.81 8.28 8.50
C MET A 555 -35.22 8.08 9.89
N GLY A 556 -35.24 6.85 10.42
CA GLY A 556 -34.58 6.50 11.68
C GLY A 556 -33.05 6.60 11.64
N TYR A 557 -32.45 6.45 10.47
CA TYR A 557 -31.03 6.70 10.23
C TYR A 557 -30.71 8.19 10.16
N LEU A 558 -31.41 8.93 9.29
CA LEU A 558 -31.16 10.36 9.06
C LEU A 558 -31.47 11.22 10.28
N SER A 559 -32.41 10.80 11.13
CA SER A 559 -32.71 11.50 12.39
C SER A 559 -31.54 11.49 13.38
N LYS A 560 -30.65 10.49 13.28
CA LYS A 560 -29.46 10.36 14.14
C LYS A 560 -28.25 11.13 13.59
N CYS A 561 -28.23 11.43 12.30
CA CYS A 561 -27.19 12.22 11.64
C CYS A 561 -27.24 13.70 12.06
N ILE A 562 -26.09 14.37 11.98
CA ILE A 562 -25.99 15.82 12.16
C ILE A 562 -25.94 16.52 10.81
N ILE A 563 -26.70 17.60 10.69
CA ILE A 563 -26.60 18.56 9.60
C ILE A 563 -25.91 19.81 10.11
N VAL A 564 -24.92 20.33 9.37
CA VAL A 564 -24.31 21.65 9.64
C VAL A 564 -24.68 22.57 8.50
N SER A 565 -25.22 23.74 8.82
CA SER A 565 -25.56 24.79 7.86
C SER A 565 -24.89 26.11 8.27
N GLY A 566 -23.84 26.50 7.54
CA GLY A 566 -23.12 27.75 7.76
C GLY A 566 -23.09 28.60 6.49
N VAL A 567 -24.04 29.52 6.37
CA VAL A 567 -24.25 30.39 5.21
C VAL A 567 -24.88 31.71 5.67
N GLY A 568 -24.69 32.78 4.89
CA GLY A 568 -25.29 34.09 5.16
C GLY A 568 -24.31 35.24 4.95
N SER A 569 -23.01 34.99 5.13
CA SER A 569 -21.96 36.01 4.99
C SER A 569 -21.98 36.67 3.61
N ASN A 570 -22.18 35.87 2.55
CA ASN A 570 -22.26 36.35 1.17
C ASN A 570 -23.55 37.08 0.83
N ASP A 571 -24.65 36.86 1.56
CA ASP A 571 -25.88 37.64 1.39
C ASP A 571 -25.70 39.09 1.86
N TYR A 572 -24.70 39.35 2.70
CA TYR A 572 -24.27 40.70 3.08
C TYR A 572 -23.10 41.18 2.23
N LEU A 573 -21.96 40.48 2.28
CA LEU A 573 -20.71 40.89 1.63
C LEU A 573 -20.81 40.91 0.12
N ASN A 574 -21.43 39.87 -0.45
CA ASN A 574 -21.51 39.65 -1.88
C ASN A 574 -22.93 39.85 -2.43
N ASN A 575 -23.73 40.69 -1.76
CA ASN A 575 -25.06 41.10 -2.18
C ASN A 575 -25.48 42.44 -1.53
N TYR A 576 -25.95 42.46 -0.28
CA TYR A 576 -26.57 43.64 0.34
C TYR A 576 -25.68 44.90 0.29
N PHE A 577 -24.40 44.76 0.64
CA PHE A 577 -23.44 45.86 0.66
C PHE A 577 -22.76 46.13 -0.69
N MET A 578 -23.03 45.32 -1.72
CA MET A 578 -22.44 45.50 -3.05
C MET A 578 -23.30 46.44 -3.91
N PRO A 579 -22.76 47.58 -4.40
CA PRO A 579 -23.51 48.53 -5.23
C PRO A 579 -24.09 47.94 -6.52
N SER A 580 -23.49 46.86 -7.03
CA SER A 580 -23.96 46.15 -8.22
C SER A 580 -25.25 45.34 -8.01
N PHE A 581 -25.75 45.26 -6.78
CA PHE A 581 -27.05 44.68 -6.45
C PHE A 581 -28.00 45.77 -5.95
N SER A 582 -29.28 45.68 -6.33
CA SER A 582 -30.31 46.62 -5.87
C SER A 582 -30.79 46.35 -4.44
N THR A 583 -30.29 45.31 -3.78
CA THR A 583 -30.84 44.81 -2.51
C THR A 583 -30.90 45.87 -1.41
N SER A 584 -29.83 46.66 -1.21
CA SER A 584 -29.81 47.75 -0.21
C SER A 584 -30.69 48.94 -0.59
N THR A 585 -31.04 49.10 -1.87
CA THR A 585 -32.01 50.11 -2.32
C THR A 585 -33.46 49.65 -2.14
N VAL A 586 -33.69 48.33 -2.16
CA VAL A 586 -35.04 47.73 -2.02
C VAL A 586 -35.38 47.46 -0.56
N TYR A 587 -34.40 47.06 0.25
CA TYR A 587 -34.61 46.65 1.64
C TYR A 587 -33.81 47.52 2.62
N THR A 588 -34.49 47.97 3.68
CA THR A 588 -33.80 48.43 4.89
C THR A 588 -33.06 47.25 5.54
N PRO A 589 -32.02 47.48 6.38
CA PRO A 589 -31.28 46.39 7.02
C PRO A 589 -32.15 45.39 7.77
N LYS A 590 -33.16 45.90 8.49
CA LYS A 590 -34.12 45.08 9.25
C LYS A 590 -35.06 44.29 8.32
N ALA A 591 -35.54 44.91 7.24
CA ALA A 591 -36.40 44.23 6.28
C ALA A 591 -35.64 43.13 5.52
N PHE A 592 -34.37 43.38 5.18
CA PHE A 592 -33.52 42.40 4.53
C PHE A 592 -33.24 41.19 5.43
N ALA A 593 -32.84 41.43 6.69
CA ALA A 593 -32.62 40.36 7.66
C ALA A 593 -33.87 39.49 7.85
N ALA A 594 -35.06 40.11 7.93
CA ALA A 594 -36.33 39.39 8.05
C ALA A 594 -36.63 38.53 6.81
N SER A 595 -36.47 39.09 5.60
CA SER A 595 -36.68 38.35 4.35
C SER A 595 -35.69 37.19 4.21
N LEU A 596 -34.42 37.40 4.58
CA LEU A 596 -33.38 36.37 4.54
C LEU A 596 -33.69 35.21 5.50
N LEU A 597 -34.21 35.51 6.70
CA LEU A 597 -34.64 34.51 7.68
C LEU A 597 -35.88 33.73 7.23
N GLU A 598 -36.78 34.34 6.46
CA GLU A 598 -37.93 33.66 5.87
C GLU A 598 -37.49 32.62 4.83
N ASP A 599 -36.59 33.01 3.93
CA ASP A 599 -35.97 32.10 2.94
C ASP A 599 -35.23 30.97 3.66
N TYR A 600 -34.41 31.30 4.66
CA TYR A 600 -33.62 30.32 5.39
C TYR A 600 -34.48 29.37 6.23
N SER A 601 -35.54 29.88 6.86
CA SER A 601 -36.55 29.08 7.56
C SER A 601 -37.18 28.03 6.63
N SER A 602 -37.52 28.43 5.41
CA SER A 602 -38.08 27.52 4.39
C SER A 602 -37.07 26.45 3.96
N GLN A 603 -35.81 26.83 3.80
CA GLN A 603 -34.70 25.94 3.44
C GLN A 603 -34.38 24.92 4.55
N LEU A 604 -34.31 25.34 5.81
CA LEU A 604 -34.12 24.46 6.96
C LEU A 604 -35.30 23.49 7.14
N THR A 605 -36.52 23.98 6.90
CA THR A 605 -37.72 23.13 6.87
C THR A 605 -37.65 22.06 5.77
N ALA A 606 -37.05 22.37 4.62
CA ALA A 606 -36.85 21.38 3.56
C ALA A 606 -35.85 20.28 3.97
N LEU A 607 -34.77 20.62 4.67
CA LEU A 607 -33.86 19.62 5.25
C LEU A 607 -34.57 18.70 6.25
N TYR A 608 -35.42 19.26 7.11
CA TYR A 608 -36.26 18.48 8.02
C TYR A 608 -37.18 17.50 7.29
N LYS A 609 -37.79 17.93 6.16
CA LYS A 609 -38.63 17.06 5.31
C LYS A 609 -37.86 15.89 4.69
N PHE A 610 -36.54 16.02 4.54
CA PHE A 610 -35.67 14.91 4.11
C PHE A 610 -35.22 13.98 5.24
N GLY A 611 -35.66 14.21 6.48
CA GLY A 611 -35.37 13.34 7.63
C GLY A 611 -34.35 13.92 8.62
N ALA A 612 -33.81 15.11 8.38
CA ALA A 612 -32.90 15.74 9.32
C ALA A 612 -33.62 16.07 10.65
N ARG A 613 -33.00 15.72 11.77
CA ARG A 613 -33.51 16.07 13.11
C ARG A 613 -32.49 16.80 13.98
N LYS A 614 -31.19 16.54 13.85
CA LYS A 614 -30.13 17.28 14.56
C LYS A 614 -29.49 18.29 13.60
N ILE A 615 -29.78 19.58 13.79
CA ILE A 615 -29.37 20.62 12.84
C ILE A 615 -28.60 21.71 13.57
N ILE A 616 -27.39 21.98 13.09
CA ILE A 616 -26.53 23.06 13.55
C ILE A 616 -26.66 24.20 12.53
N VAL A 617 -27.04 25.39 12.98
CA VAL A 617 -27.05 26.62 12.16
C VAL A 617 -25.99 27.56 12.69
N VAL A 618 -25.15 28.08 11.79
CA VAL A 618 -24.03 28.96 12.16
C VAL A 618 -24.43 30.41 11.91
N GLY A 619 -24.34 31.25 12.93
CA GLY A 619 -24.47 32.68 12.79
C GLY A 619 -23.39 33.28 11.89
N VAL A 620 -23.64 34.46 11.35
CA VAL A 620 -22.67 35.19 10.54
C VAL A 620 -21.66 35.87 11.48
N GLY A 621 -20.37 35.67 11.22
CA GLY A 621 -19.27 36.27 11.98
C GLY A 621 -19.20 37.80 11.86
N GLN A 622 -18.22 38.41 12.53
CA GLN A 622 -17.98 39.86 12.47
C GLN A 622 -17.36 40.27 11.13
N ILE A 623 -18.18 40.37 10.08
CA ILE A 623 -17.71 40.71 8.72
C ILE A 623 -17.07 42.10 8.65
N GLY A 624 -17.45 43.01 9.57
CA GLY A 624 -16.87 44.35 9.71
C GLY A 624 -15.40 44.34 10.17
N CYS A 625 -14.95 43.23 10.75
CA CYS A 625 -13.60 43.07 11.31
C CYS A 625 -12.65 42.27 10.42
N MET A 626 -13.12 41.73 9.29
CA MET A 626 -12.28 40.97 8.37
C MET A 626 -11.21 41.89 7.76
N PRO A 627 -9.98 41.41 7.48
CA PRO A 627 -8.91 42.24 6.93
C PRO A 627 -9.31 43.00 5.65
N TYR A 628 -10.16 42.40 4.81
CA TYR A 628 -10.68 43.07 3.61
C TYR A 628 -11.46 44.35 3.95
N GLN A 629 -12.34 44.28 4.94
CA GLN A 629 -13.19 45.39 5.33
C GLN A 629 -12.40 46.44 6.12
N VAL A 630 -11.49 46.01 6.98
CA VAL A 630 -10.59 46.90 7.74
C VAL A 630 -9.69 47.70 6.80
N ALA A 631 -9.15 47.07 5.76
CA ALA A 631 -8.31 47.74 4.76
C ALA A 631 -9.07 48.82 3.97
N GLN A 632 -10.37 48.64 3.71
CA GLN A 632 -11.20 49.65 3.02
C GLN A 632 -11.66 50.77 3.95
N TYR A 633 -11.87 50.46 5.23
CA TYR A 633 -12.41 51.38 6.22
C TYR A 633 -11.34 52.32 6.81
N THR A 634 -10.13 51.82 7.09
CA THR A 634 -9.02 52.59 7.69
C THR A 634 -8.50 53.72 6.81
N GLY A 635 -8.84 53.75 5.51
CA GLY A 635 -8.59 54.90 4.61
C GLY A 635 -9.50 56.12 4.86
N ARG A 636 -10.47 56.03 5.78
CA ARG A 636 -11.42 57.11 6.11
C ARG A 636 -11.31 57.55 7.58
N ASN A 637 -10.18 58.12 8.02
CA ASN A 637 -10.05 58.90 9.28
C ASN A 637 -10.95 58.45 10.46
N CYS A 638 -10.81 57.20 10.92
CA CYS A 638 -11.66 56.63 11.97
C CYS A 638 -11.00 56.72 13.35
N THR A 639 -11.67 57.36 14.29
CA THR A 639 -11.27 57.46 15.70
C THR A 639 -11.82 56.26 16.50
N GLY A 640 -10.95 55.30 16.85
CA GLY A 640 -11.17 54.43 18.02
C GLY A 640 -11.69 53.00 17.82
N SER A 641 -12.42 52.66 16.75
CA SER A 641 -12.81 51.25 16.48
C SER A 641 -11.91 50.59 15.42
N ARG A 642 -11.48 49.34 15.70
CA ARG A 642 -10.72 48.50 14.76
C ARG A 642 -11.59 47.84 13.68
N CYS A 643 -12.92 47.84 13.84
CA CYS A 643 -13.87 47.20 12.93
C CYS A 643 -14.88 48.19 12.36
N ASN A 644 -15.47 47.86 11.21
CA ASN A 644 -16.62 48.59 10.68
C ASN A 644 -17.91 48.14 11.40
N GLU A 645 -18.31 48.88 12.44
CA GLU A 645 -19.48 48.54 13.25
C GLU A 645 -20.82 48.67 12.51
N GLU A 646 -20.90 49.44 11.43
CA GLU A 646 -22.12 49.50 10.62
C GLU A 646 -22.45 48.12 10.04
N PHE A 647 -21.43 47.44 9.50
CA PHE A 647 -21.58 46.11 8.91
C PHE A 647 -21.95 45.09 9.98
N ASN A 648 -21.28 45.13 11.13
CA ASN A 648 -21.53 44.23 12.25
C ASN A 648 -22.95 44.41 12.82
N ASN A 649 -23.42 45.66 12.99
CA ASN A 649 -24.75 45.96 13.50
C ASN A 649 -25.87 45.46 12.57
N VAL A 650 -25.68 45.56 11.25
CA VAL A 650 -26.64 45.03 10.26
C VAL A 650 -26.69 43.51 10.30
N VAL A 651 -25.55 42.84 10.43
CA VAL A 651 -25.46 41.38 10.57
C VAL A 651 -26.09 40.89 11.88
N ASP A 652 -25.95 41.65 12.97
CA ASP A 652 -26.51 41.30 14.28
C ASP A 652 -28.05 41.22 14.26
N LEU A 653 -28.73 41.94 13.35
CA LEU A 653 -30.17 41.80 13.13
C LEU A 653 -30.55 40.40 12.66
N PHE A 654 -29.77 39.82 11.73
CA PHE A 654 -29.98 38.46 11.24
C PHE A 654 -29.62 37.42 12.30
N ASN A 655 -28.47 37.56 12.98
CA ASN A 655 -28.06 36.63 14.03
C ASN A 655 -29.07 36.56 15.17
N THR A 656 -29.59 37.72 15.61
CA THR A 656 -30.64 37.79 16.64
C THR A 656 -31.91 37.07 16.17
N GLY A 657 -32.31 37.28 14.92
CA GLY A 657 -33.48 36.60 14.36
C GLY A 657 -33.26 35.10 14.13
N LEU A 658 -32.05 34.67 13.77
CA LEU A 658 -31.69 33.26 13.60
C LEU A 658 -31.74 32.51 14.94
N ARG A 659 -31.28 33.13 16.03
CA ARG A 659 -31.42 32.56 17.37
C ARG A 659 -32.90 32.37 17.75
N LYS A 660 -33.76 33.38 17.48
CA LYS A 660 -35.21 33.26 17.69
C LYS A 660 -35.84 32.17 16.81
N LEU A 661 -35.34 31.98 15.59
CA LEU A 661 -35.78 30.91 14.70
C LEU A 661 -35.44 29.53 15.29
N VAL A 662 -34.24 29.38 15.87
CA VAL A 662 -33.84 28.18 16.61
C VAL A 662 -34.78 27.90 17.79
N ASP A 663 -35.13 28.92 18.59
CA ASP A 663 -36.12 28.78 19.68
C ASP A 663 -37.49 28.34 19.14
N ARG A 664 -37.93 28.95 18.02
CA ARG A 664 -39.21 28.62 17.37
C ARG A 664 -39.26 27.18 16.90
N PHE A 665 -38.21 26.68 16.24
CA PHE A 665 -38.15 25.28 15.81
C PHE A 665 -38.01 24.30 16.99
N ASN A 666 -37.19 24.64 17.99
CA ASN A 666 -37.03 23.83 19.20
C ASN A 666 -38.28 23.78 20.10
N SER A 667 -39.26 24.68 19.90
CA SER A 667 -40.56 24.59 20.59
C SER A 667 -41.35 23.32 20.24
N GLY A 668 -40.98 22.64 19.16
CA GLY A 668 -41.63 21.43 18.67
C GLY A 668 -42.97 21.66 17.96
N ARG A 669 -43.45 22.91 17.84
CA ARG A 669 -44.72 23.23 17.17
C ARG A 669 -44.64 23.12 15.64
N GLU A 670 -43.54 23.60 15.05
CA GLU A 670 -43.35 23.59 13.59
C GLU A 670 -42.61 22.35 13.10
N LEU A 671 -41.55 21.94 13.81
CA LEU A 671 -40.68 20.83 13.44
C LEU A 671 -40.55 19.81 14.60
N PRO A 672 -41.60 19.01 14.88
CA PRO A 672 -41.62 18.08 16.01
C PRO A 672 -40.43 17.12 16.02
N GLY A 673 -39.84 16.90 17.20
CA GLY A 673 -38.73 15.95 17.38
C GLY A 673 -37.41 16.38 16.74
N SER A 674 -37.30 17.60 16.23
CA SER A 674 -36.03 18.18 15.81
C SER A 674 -35.34 18.90 16.96
N LYS A 675 -34.01 18.96 16.88
CA LYS A 675 -33.16 19.75 17.77
C LYS A 675 -32.21 20.62 16.94
N PHE A 676 -32.37 21.92 17.11
CA PHE A 676 -31.53 22.94 16.50
C PHE A 676 -30.54 23.50 17.50
N VAL A 677 -29.29 23.70 17.05
CA VAL A 677 -28.23 24.39 17.80
C VAL A 677 -27.75 25.58 16.97
N TYR A 678 -27.80 26.76 17.55
CA TYR A 678 -27.21 27.99 17.03
C TYR A 678 -25.74 28.07 17.46
N LEU A 679 -24.83 28.22 16.50
CA LEU A 679 -23.44 28.56 16.78
C LEU A 679 -23.22 30.04 16.61
N ASP A 680 -22.78 30.69 17.68
CA ASP A 680 -22.57 32.13 17.71
C ASP A 680 -21.18 32.50 17.20
N LEU A 681 -20.99 32.38 15.88
CA LEU A 681 -19.73 32.77 15.24
C LEU A 681 -19.45 34.27 15.38
N ASN A 682 -20.49 35.08 15.59
CA ASN A 682 -20.36 36.51 15.84
C ASN A 682 -19.63 36.76 17.16
N GLN A 683 -20.12 36.17 18.24
CA GLN A 683 -19.47 36.24 19.55
C GLN A 683 -18.09 35.59 19.53
N ALA A 684 -17.93 34.44 18.85
CA ALA A 684 -16.64 33.79 18.71
C ALA A 684 -15.62 34.69 17.97
N SER A 685 -16.04 35.38 16.92
CA SER A 685 -15.19 36.34 16.19
C SER A 685 -14.80 37.53 17.08
N LYS A 686 -15.77 38.13 17.80
CA LYS A 686 -15.52 39.23 18.74
C LYS A 686 -14.47 38.83 19.78
N ASP A 687 -14.62 37.65 20.37
CA ASP A 687 -13.68 37.13 21.38
C ASP A 687 -12.27 36.88 20.81
N LEU A 688 -12.16 36.26 19.63
CA LEU A 688 -10.87 36.03 18.98
C LEU A 688 -10.13 37.32 18.62
N ILE A 689 -10.86 38.37 18.23
CA ILE A 689 -10.27 39.67 17.87
C ILE A 689 -9.82 40.44 19.12
N LEU A 690 -10.65 40.47 20.16
CA LEU A 690 -10.35 41.22 21.39
C LEU A 690 -9.32 40.51 22.27
N ASN A 691 -9.38 39.18 22.34
CA ASN A 691 -8.57 38.36 23.25
C ASN A 691 -7.58 37.45 22.51
N GLY A 692 -7.24 37.76 21.25
CA GLY A 692 -6.42 36.89 20.38
C GLY A 692 -5.11 36.43 21.01
N ALA A 693 -4.44 37.29 21.78
CA ALA A 693 -3.19 36.94 22.48
C ALA A 693 -3.37 35.79 23.48
N SER A 694 -4.52 35.68 24.16
CA SER A 694 -4.82 34.58 25.08
C SER A 694 -4.98 33.24 24.36
N TYR A 695 -5.27 33.28 23.06
CA TYR A 695 -5.38 32.14 22.18
C TYR A 695 -4.10 31.88 21.37
N GLY A 696 -3.04 32.67 21.60
CA GLY A 696 -1.76 32.54 20.90
C GLY A 696 -1.66 33.32 19.58
N PHE A 697 -2.66 34.13 19.23
CA PHE A 697 -2.61 35.00 18.05
C PHE A 697 -1.84 36.29 18.35
N GLU A 698 -0.88 36.60 17.48
CA GLU A 698 -0.12 37.86 17.49
C GLU A 698 -0.69 38.85 16.46
N VAL A 699 -1.33 38.33 15.41
CA VAL A 699 -1.90 39.13 14.31
C VAL A 699 -3.36 38.76 14.11
N VAL A 700 -4.25 39.72 14.40
CA VAL A 700 -5.71 39.51 14.38
C VAL A 700 -6.45 40.30 13.29
N ASP A 701 -5.75 41.16 12.55
CA ASP A 701 -6.34 42.13 11.63
C ASP A 701 -5.75 42.08 10.20
N LYS A 702 -4.84 41.14 9.94
CA LYS A 702 -4.17 40.96 8.65
C LYS A 702 -4.17 39.51 8.20
N ALA A 703 -4.18 39.31 6.89
CA ALA A 703 -3.99 38.01 6.26
C ALA A 703 -2.56 37.50 6.46
N CYS A 704 -2.41 36.20 6.68
CA CYS A 704 -1.11 35.54 6.67
C CYS A 704 -0.56 35.36 5.24
N CYS A 705 -1.42 35.09 4.25
CA CYS A 705 -0.97 34.98 2.87
C CYS A 705 -0.87 36.36 2.17
N VAL A 706 -0.10 36.42 1.08
CA VAL A 706 -0.09 37.62 0.23
C VAL A 706 -1.38 37.64 -0.59
N VAL A 707 -2.21 38.66 -0.40
CA VAL A 707 -3.54 38.75 -1.01
C VAL A 707 -3.58 39.66 -2.24
N GLY A 708 -4.48 39.36 -3.18
CA GLY A 708 -4.76 40.22 -4.32
C GLY A 708 -5.50 41.49 -3.90
N LYS A 709 -5.10 42.66 -4.41
CA LYS A 709 -5.70 43.96 -4.05
C LYS A 709 -7.20 44.04 -4.35
N THR A 710 -7.66 43.36 -5.39
CA THR A 710 -9.04 43.46 -5.89
C THR A 710 -9.96 42.35 -5.38
N ASN A 711 -9.43 41.15 -5.13
CA ASN A 711 -10.25 39.98 -4.76
C ASN A 711 -10.04 39.54 -3.30
N GLY A 712 -9.01 40.02 -2.59
CA GLY A 712 -8.73 39.69 -1.19
C GLY A 712 -8.34 38.23 -0.90
N LEU A 713 -8.29 37.37 -1.93
CA LEU A 713 -7.84 35.98 -1.82
C LEU A 713 -6.32 35.89 -1.93
N CYS A 714 -5.73 34.77 -1.51
CA CYS A 714 -4.30 34.54 -1.67
C CYS A 714 -3.88 34.59 -3.15
N LEU A 715 -2.69 35.14 -3.41
CA LEU A 715 -2.07 35.08 -4.72
C LEU A 715 -1.39 33.72 -4.93
N PRO A 716 -1.59 33.08 -6.10
CA PRO A 716 -0.95 31.80 -6.41
C PRO A 716 0.57 31.84 -6.23
N LEU A 717 1.11 30.79 -5.61
CA LEU A 717 2.54 30.54 -5.42
C LEU A 717 3.29 31.59 -4.59
N LYS A 718 2.60 32.55 -3.96
CA LYS A 718 3.24 33.50 -3.05
C LYS A 718 3.46 32.86 -1.68
N LYS A 719 4.66 33.05 -1.14
CA LYS A 719 5.03 32.55 0.18
C LYS A 719 4.15 33.25 1.25
N PRO A 720 3.43 32.50 2.10
CA PRO A 720 2.67 33.06 3.22
C PRO A 720 3.59 33.47 4.37
N CYS A 721 3.01 34.02 5.45
CA CYS A 721 3.70 34.29 6.70
C CYS A 721 4.45 33.05 7.24
N ASN A 722 5.52 33.28 8.01
CA ASN A 722 6.38 32.20 8.48
C ASN A 722 5.67 31.27 9.49
N ASP A 723 5.03 31.86 10.50
CA ASP A 723 4.26 31.12 11.52
C ASP A 723 2.76 31.41 11.38
N ARG A 724 2.05 30.46 10.79
CA ARG A 724 0.61 30.56 10.49
C ARG A 724 -0.24 30.40 11.75
N THR A 725 0.30 29.82 12.82
CA THR A 725 -0.43 29.63 14.09
C THR A 725 -0.63 30.93 14.84
N LYS A 726 0.16 31.97 14.52
CA LYS A 726 0.09 33.31 15.12
C LYS A 726 -0.92 34.24 14.46
N TYR A 727 -1.54 33.83 13.36
CA TYR A 727 -2.46 34.65 12.59
C TYR A 727 -3.89 34.14 12.74
N LEU A 728 -4.83 35.06 12.98
CA LEU A 728 -6.26 34.77 13.00
C LEU A 728 -6.79 34.49 11.57
N PHE A 729 -6.34 35.29 10.61
CA PHE A 729 -6.83 35.25 9.23
C PHE A 729 -5.80 34.66 8.26
N TRP A 730 -6.26 33.74 7.41
CA TRP A 730 -5.44 33.13 6.37
C TRP A 730 -5.33 34.05 5.15
N ASP A 731 -6.48 34.43 4.59
CA ASP A 731 -6.60 35.46 3.55
C ASP A 731 -7.41 36.65 4.11
N SER A 732 -7.92 37.55 3.26
CA SER A 732 -8.62 38.74 3.75
C SER A 732 -10.04 38.49 4.27
N PHE A 733 -10.54 37.25 4.24
CA PHE A 733 -11.88 36.87 4.67
C PHE A 733 -11.89 35.67 5.62
N HIS A 734 -11.06 34.66 5.34
CA HIS A 734 -11.17 33.35 5.94
C HIS A 734 -10.17 33.13 7.07
N PRO A 735 -10.55 32.40 8.14
CA PRO A 735 -9.68 32.10 9.26
C PRO A 735 -8.56 31.11 8.92
N THR A 736 -7.48 31.13 9.70
CA THR A 736 -6.48 30.06 9.69
C THR A 736 -7.02 28.78 10.32
N GLU A 737 -6.34 27.65 10.09
CA GLU A 737 -6.63 26.40 10.80
C GLU A 737 -6.60 26.60 12.33
N ALA A 738 -5.63 27.37 12.85
CA ALA A 738 -5.50 27.62 14.27
C ALA A 738 -6.76 28.29 14.85
N ALA A 739 -7.31 29.28 14.15
CA ALA A 739 -8.57 29.91 14.53
C ALA A 739 -9.76 28.94 14.44
N ASN A 740 -9.82 28.13 13.38
CA ASN A 740 -10.86 27.10 13.24
C ASN A 740 -10.83 26.08 14.40
N ILE A 741 -9.65 25.71 14.89
CA ILE A 741 -9.47 24.78 16.02
C ILE A 741 -10.06 25.38 17.31
N VAL A 742 -9.81 26.67 17.57
CA VAL A 742 -10.36 27.33 18.76
C VAL A 742 -11.88 27.35 18.73
N VAL A 743 -12.47 27.78 17.61
CA VAL A 743 -13.93 27.86 17.46
C VAL A 743 -14.57 26.47 17.55
N ALA A 744 -14.00 25.45 16.89
CA ALA A 744 -14.49 24.09 16.95
C ALA A 744 -14.50 23.52 18.37
N ASN A 745 -13.40 23.65 19.11
CA ASN A 745 -13.32 23.15 20.48
C ASN A 745 -14.28 23.87 21.43
N LYS A 746 -14.39 25.20 21.32
CA LYS A 746 -15.32 25.99 22.15
C LYS A 746 -16.76 25.59 21.86
N SER A 747 -17.17 25.53 20.59
CA SER A 747 -18.54 25.14 20.21
C SER A 747 -18.88 23.68 20.58
N PHE A 748 -17.88 22.80 20.65
CA PHE A 748 -18.09 21.39 20.97
C PHE A 748 -18.17 21.11 22.48
N TYR A 749 -17.26 21.67 23.28
CA TYR A 749 -17.11 21.33 24.71
C TYR A 749 -17.56 22.42 25.70
N SER A 750 -17.65 23.68 25.28
CA SER A 750 -17.91 24.77 26.22
C SER A 750 -19.29 24.67 26.84
N ASN A 751 -19.36 24.54 28.17
CA ASN A 751 -20.62 24.66 28.92
C ASN A 751 -21.22 26.07 28.88
N SER A 752 -20.47 27.08 28.41
CA SER A 752 -21.01 28.42 28.15
C SER A 752 -21.86 28.42 26.89
N GLN A 753 -23.07 29.00 26.99
CA GLN A 753 -23.98 29.22 25.86
C GLN A 753 -23.51 30.33 24.90
N SER A 754 -22.34 30.93 25.14
CA SER A 754 -21.77 32.00 24.31
C SER A 754 -21.23 31.55 22.96
N TYR A 755 -21.03 30.24 22.75
CA TYR A 755 -20.52 29.69 21.47
C TYR A 755 -21.51 28.72 20.81
N ALA A 756 -22.31 28.00 21.61
CA ALA A 756 -23.36 27.10 21.14
C ALA A 756 -24.61 27.24 22.03
N TYR A 757 -25.79 27.36 21.42
CA TYR A 757 -27.06 27.56 22.11
C TYR A 757 -28.17 26.71 21.48
N PRO A 758 -29.08 26.09 22.26
CA PRO A 758 -29.15 26.10 23.72
C PRO A 758 -28.26 25.04 24.38
N ILE A 759 -27.73 24.10 23.61
CA ILE A 759 -26.87 22.99 24.06
C ILE A 759 -25.59 22.95 23.23
N THR A 760 -24.57 22.26 23.73
CA THR A 760 -23.31 22.06 23.01
C THR A 760 -23.48 21.08 21.85
N ILE A 761 -22.52 21.07 20.92
CA ILE A 761 -22.53 20.09 19.82
C ILE A 761 -22.34 18.67 20.36
N HIS A 762 -21.52 18.49 21.41
CA HIS A 762 -21.38 17.20 22.07
C HIS A 762 -22.72 16.71 22.66
N GLN A 763 -23.46 17.58 23.36
CA GLN A 763 -24.79 17.23 23.87
C GLN A 763 -25.77 16.89 22.73
N LEU A 764 -25.72 17.62 21.61
CA LEU A 764 -26.54 17.32 20.43
C LEU A 764 -26.21 15.94 19.84
N ALA A 765 -24.93 15.56 19.78
CA ALA A 765 -24.50 14.26 19.28
C ALA A 765 -25.08 13.11 20.12
N MET A 766 -25.17 13.30 21.44
CA MET A 766 -25.66 12.33 22.41
C MET A 766 -27.19 12.13 22.46
N LEU A 767 -27.98 12.97 21.77
CA LEU A 767 -29.44 12.79 21.63
C LEU A 767 -29.80 11.61 20.73
#